data_AF-A0A843H0X1-F1
#
_entry.id   AF-A0A843H0X1-F1
#
_cell.length_a   1.000
_cell.length_b   1.000
_cell.length_c   1.000
_cell.angle_alpha   90.00
_cell.angle_beta   90.00
_cell.angle_gamma   90.00
#
_symmetry.space_group_name_H-M   'P 1'
#
loop_
_entity.id
_entity.type
_entity.pdbx_description
1 polymer ?
#
loop_
_entity_poly.entity_id
_entity_poly.type
_entity_poly.pdbx_seq_one_letter_code
_entity_poly.pdbx_strand_id
1 'polypeptide(L)'
;MPKWKTSKYFKDDVYIIGDWKFDLITKFPHTKYVAADAETHLYYNGKQITDDEAYNLYKENGQNWIKKNIEVRPYAFTLADRDNFVICKNIEDFITLCAMLNVKRVFWYNTKFDFALFDYYFLTNGWIQSDSRVKELDGRQKLPDKTYQSLDGDFGQRYQMRIWKKYINRQSHEKVHSFRMVDICNVFSGGLAYNLKSWNITENGKEMRKLTMNYENAWFSDEDIKYMYHDTKGLYLLTEKIEETIKEISGFSLFNGDYITAGGLAKKSLLKFMFGASNKDNIDLFKRCFPITAEEDKNFRKLDLYLGGKSFVNPYKKAIVQHGIYKYDVNSMYPDKMRNMAYPFGKPKHINDLSQVDNKHVYIIKLKYIVGEVKKNCVPIWQESRTGDYVEFIREYNERYIWLEELREIENWYDISYEIDDILAYKARYPLGVVKYVDTFYDIKCKSKGAVKNGAKLFLNSAYGKIAQRIERIKCHYEMSPDGYVRLVKEGEELDERSMLSVVVGSRITALARTHLMTYIREICGENIRENFIYCDTDSVHSLSEYKDTDNIRLGKMKFEGYYTDGLYLAPKTYLLYDGEHYEVHCKGVNTNVVANEIKDCRDFTEATQVFRPNRTFKCLCGLNTKGGKALIYVDKMIVHDDKMIIRDSNDDLEVIESGKRDE
;
A
#
# COMPACT_ATOMS: atom_id res chain seq x y z
N MET A 1 -21.53 33.11 -15.58
CA MET A 1 -20.09 33.26 -15.91
C MET A 1 -19.28 33.06 -14.65
N PRO A 2 -18.30 32.15 -14.66
CA PRO A 2 -17.31 32.05 -13.59
C PRO A 2 -16.61 33.40 -13.40
N LYS A 3 -16.46 33.86 -12.16
CA LYS A 3 -15.78 35.12 -11.83
C LYS A 3 -15.15 35.00 -10.46
N TRP A 4 -14.00 35.66 -10.27
CA TRP A 4 -13.50 36.00 -8.94
C TRP A 4 -14.52 36.90 -8.24
N LYS A 5 -14.82 36.59 -6.98
CA LYS A 5 -15.77 37.34 -6.17
C LYS A 5 -15.15 37.71 -4.84
N THR A 6 -15.23 38.99 -4.53
CA THR A 6 -14.89 39.51 -3.21
C THR A 6 -15.96 39.15 -2.20
N SER A 7 -15.54 38.79 -1.00
CA SER A 7 -16.40 38.51 0.14
C SER A 7 -15.71 39.02 1.39
N LYS A 8 -16.44 39.76 2.24
CA LYS A 8 -15.91 40.25 3.51
C LYS A 8 -15.55 39.14 4.53
N TYR A 9 -15.89 37.90 4.22
CA TYR A 9 -15.62 36.74 5.07
C TYR A 9 -14.30 36.04 4.71
N PHE A 10 -13.66 36.43 3.60
CA PHE A 10 -12.41 35.89 3.11
C PHE A 10 -11.37 37.00 2.98
N LYS A 11 -10.09 36.65 3.12
CA LYS A 11 -8.97 37.59 2.95
C LYS A 11 -8.76 37.91 1.48
N ASP A 12 -8.89 36.91 0.62
CA ASP A 12 -8.73 37.03 -0.83
C ASP A 12 -10.06 36.82 -1.56
N ASP A 13 -10.10 37.26 -2.82
CA ASP A 13 -11.18 36.88 -3.73
C ASP A 13 -11.22 35.36 -3.91
N VAL A 14 -12.43 34.81 -4.07
CA VAL A 14 -12.66 33.39 -4.37
C VAL A 14 -13.21 33.22 -5.78
N TYR A 15 -12.74 32.21 -6.49
CA TYR A 15 -13.26 31.88 -7.83
C TYR A 15 -14.36 30.83 -7.71
N ILE A 16 -15.51 31.02 -8.35
CA ILE A 16 -16.67 30.12 -8.20
C ILE A 16 -17.21 29.66 -9.55
N ILE A 17 -17.42 28.36 -9.68
CA ILE A 17 -18.23 27.71 -10.72
C ILE A 17 -19.42 27.02 -10.04
N GLY A 18 -20.62 27.24 -10.55
CA GLY A 18 -21.87 26.72 -9.99
C GLY A 18 -22.67 27.77 -9.21
N ASP A 19 -23.49 27.31 -8.27
CA ASP A 19 -24.52 28.09 -7.60
C ASP A 19 -24.15 28.56 -6.19
N TRP A 20 -22.96 28.22 -5.70
CA TRP A 20 -22.48 28.72 -4.41
C TRP A 20 -22.40 30.27 -4.38
N LYS A 21 -23.02 30.85 -3.34
CA LYS A 21 -23.11 32.30 -3.11
C LYS A 21 -22.56 32.65 -1.72
N PHE A 22 -21.55 33.52 -1.69
CA PHE A 22 -20.83 33.92 -0.48
C PHE A 22 -20.95 35.42 -0.18
N ASP A 23 -21.93 36.09 -0.79
CA ASP A 23 -22.19 37.54 -0.64
C ASP A 23 -22.76 37.89 0.75
N LEU A 24 -23.63 37.03 1.28
CA LEU A 24 -24.32 37.24 2.55
C LEU A 24 -24.28 35.98 3.40
N ILE A 25 -24.02 36.13 4.70
CA ILE A 25 -23.94 35.00 5.63
C ILE A 25 -25.21 34.15 5.64
N THR A 26 -26.38 34.77 5.51
CA THR A 26 -27.68 34.09 5.43
C THR A 26 -27.84 33.30 4.15
N LYS A 27 -27.03 33.53 3.12
CA LYS A 27 -27.05 32.80 1.84
C LYS A 27 -25.99 31.72 1.73
N PHE A 28 -25.09 31.58 2.72
CA PHE A 28 -24.05 30.55 2.66
C PHE A 28 -24.68 29.16 2.49
N PRO A 29 -24.27 28.41 1.45
CA PRO A 29 -24.79 27.08 1.21
C PRO A 29 -24.29 26.12 2.29
N HIS A 30 -25.05 25.05 2.53
CA HIS A 30 -24.59 23.96 3.36
C HIS A 30 -24.25 22.77 2.47
N THR A 31 -23.07 22.20 2.68
CA THR A 31 -22.70 20.90 2.09
C THR A 31 -21.98 20.07 3.14
N LYS A 32 -22.32 18.79 3.24
CA LYS A 32 -21.71 17.89 4.23
C LYS A 32 -20.40 17.30 3.73
N TYR A 33 -20.24 17.20 2.42
CA TYR A 33 -19.21 16.41 1.77
C TYR A 33 -18.67 17.16 0.57
N VAL A 34 -17.35 17.26 0.48
CA VAL A 34 -16.64 17.94 -0.60
C VAL A 34 -15.35 17.18 -0.89
N ALA A 35 -14.81 17.32 -2.09
CA ALA A 35 -13.44 16.94 -2.41
C ALA A 35 -12.57 18.20 -2.48
N ALA A 36 -11.27 18.05 -2.27
CA ALA A 36 -10.31 19.14 -2.31
C ALA A 36 -8.99 18.70 -2.95
N ASP A 37 -8.27 19.69 -3.46
CA ASP A 37 -6.90 19.59 -3.97
C ASP A 37 -6.14 20.88 -3.66
N ALA A 38 -4.82 20.86 -3.79
CA ALA A 38 -3.97 22.02 -3.62
C ALA A 38 -2.86 22.09 -4.69
N GLU A 39 -2.64 23.30 -5.22
CA GLU A 39 -1.59 23.55 -6.20
C GLU A 39 -0.46 24.40 -5.63
N THR A 40 0.76 24.08 -6.03
CA THR A 40 1.98 24.64 -5.42
C THR A 40 3.04 25.00 -6.45
N HIS A 41 3.89 25.98 -6.10
CA HIS A 41 5.10 26.31 -6.83
C HIS A 41 6.35 26.15 -5.96
N LEU A 42 7.50 25.92 -6.60
CA LEU A 42 8.81 25.85 -5.97
C LEU A 42 9.48 27.22 -5.97
N TYR A 43 10.18 27.52 -4.88
CA TYR A 43 10.93 28.77 -4.70
C TYR A 43 12.33 28.50 -4.17
N TYR A 44 13.29 29.29 -4.64
CA TYR A 44 14.64 29.38 -4.10
C TYR A 44 15.03 30.85 -3.97
N ASN A 45 15.51 31.26 -2.80
CA ASN A 45 15.84 32.66 -2.48
C ASN A 45 14.70 33.66 -2.82
N GLY A 46 13.45 33.24 -2.62
CA GLY A 46 12.26 34.06 -2.87
C GLY A 46 11.83 34.17 -4.34
N LYS A 47 12.61 33.62 -5.28
CA LYS A 47 12.24 33.53 -6.71
C LYS A 47 11.62 32.17 -7.00
N GLN A 48 10.56 32.15 -7.80
CA GLN A 48 10.00 30.91 -8.32
C GLN A 48 11.02 30.22 -9.24
N ILE A 49 11.14 28.91 -9.12
CA ILE A 49 12.03 28.08 -9.92
C ILE A 49 11.27 26.96 -10.62
N THR A 50 11.83 26.51 -11.74
CA THR A 50 11.38 25.38 -12.55
C THR A 50 11.78 24.04 -11.93
N ASP A 51 11.16 22.96 -12.40
CA ASP A 51 11.50 21.60 -11.95
C ASP A 51 12.94 21.23 -12.34
N ASP A 52 13.42 21.72 -13.50
CA ASP A 52 14.77 21.49 -13.98
C ASP A 52 15.82 22.30 -13.21
N GLU A 53 15.54 23.56 -12.86
CA GLU A 53 16.39 24.33 -11.94
C GLU A 53 16.50 23.64 -10.58
N ALA A 54 15.38 23.16 -10.02
CA ALA A 54 15.36 22.41 -8.76
C ALA A 54 16.18 21.11 -8.86
N TYR A 55 16.10 20.39 -9.99
CA TYR A 55 16.89 19.20 -10.23
C TYR A 55 18.39 19.49 -10.33
N ASN A 56 18.79 20.57 -11.02
CA ASN A 56 20.20 20.96 -11.11
C ASN A 56 20.77 21.32 -9.74
N LEU A 57 20.03 22.09 -8.93
CA LEU A 57 20.39 22.37 -7.53
C LEU A 57 20.56 21.09 -6.71
N TYR A 58 19.70 20.09 -6.94
CA TYR A 58 19.80 18.78 -6.29
C TYR A 58 21.08 18.05 -6.72
N LYS A 59 21.43 18.04 -8.00
CA LYS A 59 22.64 17.37 -8.49
C LYS A 59 23.91 17.98 -7.91
N GLU A 60 23.92 19.30 -7.77
CA GLU A 60 25.07 20.04 -7.23
C GLU A 60 25.23 19.85 -5.72
N ASN A 61 24.12 19.85 -4.95
CA ASN A 61 24.18 19.99 -3.50
C ASN A 61 23.59 18.82 -2.69
N GLY A 62 22.87 17.91 -3.35
CA GLY A 62 22.23 16.74 -2.75
C GLY A 62 20.93 17.04 -1.99
N GLN A 63 20.26 15.97 -1.54
CA GLN A 63 18.91 16.06 -0.97
C GLN A 63 18.84 16.88 0.33
N ASN A 64 19.84 16.78 1.20
CA ASN A 64 19.82 17.49 2.47
C ASN A 64 19.89 19.00 2.28
N TRP A 65 20.61 19.47 1.27
CA TRP A 65 20.65 20.89 0.94
C TRP A 65 19.30 21.39 0.43
N ILE A 66 18.64 20.60 -0.43
CA ILE A 66 17.33 20.93 -0.99
C ILE A 66 16.29 21.16 0.10
N LYS A 67 16.23 20.28 1.11
CA LYS A 67 15.29 20.39 2.23
C LYS A 67 15.40 21.72 2.98
N LYS A 68 16.60 22.30 3.04
CA LYS A 68 16.91 23.53 3.79
C LYS A 68 16.70 24.80 2.97
N ASN A 69 16.92 24.72 1.66
CA ASN A 69 17.06 25.91 0.81
C ASN A 69 15.90 26.12 -0.17
N ILE A 70 15.19 25.05 -0.53
CA ILE A 70 14.01 25.14 -1.38
C ILE A 70 12.77 25.29 -0.49
N GLU A 71 11.83 26.09 -0.98
CA GLU A 71 10.52 26.32 -0.36
C GLU A 71 9.43 25.90 -1.36
N VAL A 72 8.35 25.31 -0.84
CA VAL A 72 7.12 25.07 -1.61
C VAL A 72 6.04 26.03 -1.11
N ARG A 73 5.34 26.72 -2.01
CA ARG A 73 4.25 27.63 -1.62
C ARG A 73 2.97 27.24 -2.33
N PRO A 74 1.86 27.02 -1.60
CA PRO A 74 0.58 26.83 -2.23
C PRO A 74 0.04 28.15 -2.78
N TYR A 75 -0.56 28.11 -3.97
CA TYR A 75 -1.22 29.27 -4.57
C TYR A 75 -2.71 29.07 -4.79
N ALA A 76 -3.18 27.81 -4.80
CA ALA A 76 -4.59 27.48 -4.97
C ALA A 76 -4.98 26.33 -4.04
N PHE A 77 -6.16 26.44 -3.45
CA PHE A 77 -6.86 25.38 -2.73
C PHE A 77 -8.25 25.26 -3.32
N THR A 78 -8.59 24.09 -3.81
CA THR A 78 -9.86 23.86 -4.50
C THR A 78 -10.83 23.09 -3.62
N LEU A 79 -12.12 23.32 -3.81
CA LEU A 79 -13.19 22.55 -3.20
C LEU A 79 -14.27 22.27 -4.24
N ALA A 80 -14.78 21.05 -4.29
CA ALA A 80 -15.89 20.68 -5.16
C ALA A 80 -16.92 19.81 -4.43
N ASP A 81 -18.19 20.00 -4.78
CA ASP A 81 -19.26 19.02 -4.57
C ASP A 81 -19.83 18.57 -5.93
N ARG A 82 -21.02 17.97 -5.96
CA ARG A 82 -21.66 17.49 -7.20
C ARG A 82 -21.98 18.60 -8.20
N ASP A 83 -22.23 19.83 -7.74
CA ASP A 83 -22.74 20.91 -8.61
C ASP A 83 -21.82 22.13 -8.63
N ASN A 84 -20.91 22.24 -7.67
CA ASN A 84 -20.14 23.45 -7.40
C ASN A 84 -18.64 23.16 -7.38
N PHE A 85 -17.86 24.19 -7.67
CA PHE A 85 -16.40 24.23 -7.56
C PHE A 85 -15.95 25.63 -7.15
N VAL A 86 -14.96 25.71 -6.25
CA VAL A 86 -14.41 26.98 -5.76
C VAL A 86 -12.89 26.89 -5.61
N ILE A 87 -12.22 28.02 -5.81
CA ILE A 87 -10.79 28.19 -5.56
C ILE A 87 -10.58 29.26 -4.48
N CYS A 88 -9.83 28.91 -3.45
CA CYS A 88 -9.26 29.82 -2.43
C CYS A 88 -7.76 29.98 -2.70
N LYS A 89 -7.20 31.16 -2.42
CA LYS A 89 -5.76 31.44 -2.63
C LYS A 89 -4.87 31.09 -1.43
N ASN A 90 -5.47 30.79 -0.28
CA ASN A 90 -4.73 30.53 0.95
C ASN A 90 -5.48 29.54 1.86
N ILE A 91 -4.74 28.93 2.80
CA ILE A 91 -5.24 27.92 3.74
C ILE A 91 -6.32 28.49 4.67
N GLU A 92 -6.17 29.74 5.11
CA GLU A 92 -7.08 30.37 6.07
C GLU A 92 -8.49 30.54 5.48
N ASP A 93 -8.58 30.97 4.23
CA ASP A 93 -9.86 31.10 3.52
C ASP A 93 -10.45 29.73 3.22
N PHE A 94 -9.62 28.75 2.84
CA PHE A 94 -10.06 27.37 2.63
C PHE A 94 -10.71 26.75 3.88
N ILE A 95 -10.04 26.82 5.04
CA ILE A 95 -10.58 26.22 6.29
C ILE A 95 -11.79 27.01 6.81
N THR A 96 -11.81 28.32 6.60
CA THR A 96 -12.96 29.18 6.95
C THR A 96 -14.15 28.83 6.08
N LEU A 97 -13.95 28.66 4.77
CA LEU A 97 -14.98 28.23 3.84
C LEU A 97 -15.54 26.85 4.23
N CYS A 98 -14.69 25.87 4.54
CA CYS A 98 -15.13 24.56 5.03
C CYS A 98 -16.02 24.68 6.28
N ALA A 99 -15.67 25.56 7.23
CA ALA A 99 -16.45 25.81 8.43
C ALA A 99 -17.81 26.48 8.12
N MET A 100 -17.82 27.50 7.27
CA MET A 100 -19.04 28.22 6.89
C MET A 100 -20.00 27.36 6.05
N LEU A 101 -19.48 26.45 5.22
CA LEU A 101 -20.25 25.46 4.47
C LEU A 101 -20.81 24.34 5.35
N ASN A 102 -20.44 24.27 6.63
CA ASN A 102 -20.81 23.22 7.57
C ASN A 102 -20.39 21.81 7.09
N VAL A 103 -19.19 21.74 6.47
CA VAL A 103 -18.63 20.50 5.92
C VAL A 103 -18.36 19.50 7.03
N LYS A 104 -18.79 18.25 6.87
CA LYS A 104 -18.41 17.17 7.81
C LYS A 104 -17.11 16.51 7.39
N ARG A 105 -16.95 16.26 6.08
CA ARG A 105 -15.79 15.57 5.54
C ARG A 105 -15.31 16.19 4.23
N VAL A 106 -13.99 16.33 4.12
CA VAL A 106 -13.27 16.72 2.91
C VAL A 106 -12.48 15.51 2.42
N PHE A 107 -12.69 15.13 1.16
CA PHE A 107 -11.98 14.03 0.52
C PHE A 107 -10.77 14.55 -0.26
N TRP A 108 -9.63 13.94 -0.01
CA TRP A 108 -8.35 14.25 -0.66
C TRP A 108 -7.78 13.00 -1.30
N TYR A 109 -6.80 13.15 -2.18
CA TYR A 109 -6.14 12.03 -2.83
C TYR A 109 -4.62 12.10 -2.64
N ASN A 110 -4.06 11.12 -1.92
CA ASN A 110 -2.62 11.07 -1.60
C ASN A 110 -2.14 12.26 -0.76
N THR A 111 -2.75 12.42 0.41
CA THR A 111 -2.61 13.55 1.35
C THR A 111 -1.21 13.76 1.92
N LYS A 112 -0.25 12.89 1.60
CA LYS A 112 1.16 13.05 1.96
C LYS A 112 1.74 14.38 1.50
N PHE A 113 1.21 14.96 0.42
CA PHE A 113 1.62 16.25 -0.12
C PHE A 113 0.78 17.38 0.48
N ASP A 114 -0.54 17.30 0.33
CA ASP A 114 -1.46 18.36 0.75
C ASP A 114 -1.39 18.62 2.25
N PHE A 115 -1.44 17.56 3.06
CA PHE A 115 -1.43 17.74 4.52
C PHE A 115 -0.11 18.31 5.02
N ALA A 116 0.99 18.16 4.28
CA ALA A 116 2.26 18.78 4.64
C ALA A 116 2.19 20.33 4.57
N LEU A 117 1.35 20.87 3.68
CA LEU A 117 1.06 22.31 3.63
C LEU A 117 0.34 22.77 4.90
N PHE A 118 -0.66 21.99 5.34
CA PHE A 118 -1.40 22.25 6.57
C PHE A 118 -0.54 22.10 7.81
N ASP A 119 0.31 21.07 7.90
CA ASP A 119 1.26 20.92 9.01
C ASP A 119 2.16 22.14 9.14
N TYR A 120 2.77 22.57 8.02
CA TYR A 120 3.62 23.74 8.02
C TYR A 120 2.86 24.99 8.45
N TYR A 121 1.66 25.23 7.90
CA TYR A 121 0.82 26.37 8.26
C TYR A 121 0.47 26.36 9.76
N PHE A 122 0.01 25.23 10.29
CA PHE A 122 -0.40 25.12 11.69
C PHE A 122 0.77 25.33 12.65
N LEU A 123 1.91 24.70 12.39
CA LEU A 123 3.12 24.83 13.21
C LEU A 123 3.72 26.25 13.17
N THR A 124 3.43 27.04 12.12
CA THR A 124 3.94 28.41 11.98
C THR A 124 2.94 29.51 12.32
N ASN A 125 1.65 29.19 12.50
CA ASN A 125 0.58 30.18 12.72
C ASN A 125 -0.16 30.02 14.05
N GLY A 126 0.50 29.42 15.06
CA GLY A 126 -0.01 29.34 16.42
C GLY A 126 -1.22 28.42 16.59
N TRP A 127 -1.29 27.34 15.81
CA TRP A 127 -2.28 26.29 16.01
C TRP A 127 -1.83 25.29 17.06
N ILE A 128 -2.79 24.69 17.75
CA ILE A 128 -2.56 23.71 18.81
C ILE A 128 -2.82 22.32 18.25
N GLN A 129 -1.83 21.44 18.34
CA GLN A 129 -2.04 20.01 18.09
C GLN A 129 -2.72 19.36 19.31
N SER A 130 -3.75 18.57 19.07
CA SER A 130 -4.46 17.83 20.12
C SER A 130 -4.07 16.35 20.12
N ASP A 131 -3.36 15.92 21.17
CA ASP A 131 -2.88 14.54 21.33
C ASP A 131 -3.94 13.58 21.85
N SER A 132 -4.97 14.09 22.51
CA SER A 132 -6.08 13.29 23.00
C SER A 132 -7.25 13.36 22.01
N ARG A 133 -8.12 12.35 22.01
CA ARG A 133 -9.49 12.58 21.54
C ARG A 133 -9.97 13.82 22.28
N VAL A 134 -10.08 14.97 21.60
CA VAL A 134 -10.77 16.14 22.15
C VAL A 134 -12.08 15.58 22.66
N LYS A 135 -12.17 15.44 23.99
CA LYS A 135 -13.24 14.72 24.63
C LYS A 135 -14.46 15.56 24.31
N GLU A 136 -15.27 15.14 23.34
CA GLU A 136 -16.68 15.51 23.25
C GLU A 136 -17.43 14.85 24.44
N LEU A 137 -16.85 14.91 25.65
CA LEU A 137 -17.44 14.42 26.88
C LEU A 137 -18.06 15.63 27.57
N ASP A 138 -19.37 15.51 27.72
CA ASP A 138 -20.35 16.47 28.22
C ASP A 138 -20.52 17.73 27.37
N GLY A 139 -21.75 17.90 26.85
CA GLY A 139 -22.22 19.04 26.03
C GLY A 139 -22.20 20.41 26.73
N ARG A 140 -21.31 20.60 27.71
CA ARG A 140 -21.02 21.85 28.44
C ARG A 140 -19.65 22.44 28.10
N GLN A 141 -18.73 21.71 27.47
CA GLN A 141 -17.42 22.26 27.09
C GLN A 141 -17.46 22.93 25.71
N LYS A 142 -16.89 24.14 25.61
CA LYS A 142 -16.74 24.85 24.34
C LYS A 142 -15.73 24.11 23.46
N LEU A 143 -16.07 23.90 22.19
CA LEU A 143 -15.14 23.36 21.20
C LEU A 143 -13.91 24.28 21.09
N PRO A 144 -12.69 23.72 20.93
CA PRO A 144 -11.48 24.52 20.84
C PRO A 144 -11.39 25.22 19.48
N ASP A 145 -10.77 26.40 19.42
CA ASP A 145 -10.43 27.07 18.16
C ASP A 145 -8.93 26.88 17.84
N LYS A 146 -8.53 27.13 16.59
CA LYS A 146 -7.16 26.97 16.09
C LYS A 146 -6.50 25.67 16.56
N THR A 147 -7.27 24.58 16.49
CA THR A 147 -6.83 23.27 16.97
C THR A 147 -6.94 22.26 15.84
N TYR A 148 -5.98 21.34 15.77
CA TYR A 148 -6.02 20.23 14.82
C TYR A 148 -5.58 18.92 15.47
N GLN A 149 -5.96 17.82 14.86
CA GLN A 149 -5.55 16.48 15.23
C GLN A 149 -5.24 15.70 13.96
N SER A 150 -4.10 15.01 13.95
CA SER A 150 -3.69 14.17 12.82
C SER A 150 -3.65 12.70 13.22
N LEU A 151 -4.01 11.82 12.29
CA LEU A 151 -3.91 10.37 12.43
C LEU A 151 -2.93 9.86 11.36
N ASP A 152 -1.76 9.42 11.82
CA ASP A 152 -0.61 9.12 10.98
C ASP A 152 0.00 7.76 11.29
N GLY A 153 0.72 7.22 10.30
CA GLY A 153 1.60 6.06 10.46
C GLY A 153 3.05 6.48 10.69
N ASP A 154 3.83 5.56 11.25
CA ASP A 154 5.24 5.73 11.62
C ASP A 154 6.21 5.81 10.43
N PHE A 155 5.74 5.46 9.23
CA PHE A 155 6.43 5.67 7.96
C PHE A 155 5.84 6.86 7.17
N GLY A 156 5.11 7.76 7.84
CA GLY A 156 4.53 8.96 7.22
C GLY A 156 3.31 8.69 6.35
N GLN A 157 2.60 7.56 6.55
CA GLN A 157 1.24 7.41 6.03
C GLN A 157 0.33 8.44 6.69
N ARG A 158 -0.54 9.08 5.90
CA ARG A 158 -1.50 10.09 6.37
C ARG A 158 -2.90 9.48 6.23
N TYR A 159 -3.67 9.37 7.30
CA TYR A 159 -5.02 8.77 7.24
C TYR A 159 -6.13 9.80 7.33
N GLN A 160 -6.03 10.71 8.29
CA GLN A 160 -7.05 11.71 8.55
C GLN A 160 -6.46 12.90 9.29
N MET A 161 -6.95 14.10 8.98
CA MET A 161 -6.74 15.30 9.78
C MET A 161 -8.10 15.85 10.24
N ARG A 162 -8.25 16.24 11.50
CA ARG A 162 -9.44 16.89 12.03
C ARG A 162 -9.08 18.32 12.42
N ILE A 163 -9.88 19.27 11.99
CA ILE A 163 -9.67 20.70 12.20
C ILE A 163 -10.84 21.26 12.99
N TRP A 164 -10.56 22.11 13.97
CA TRP A 164 -11.55 22.94 14.65
C TRP A 164 -11.25 24.42 14.36
N LYS A 165 -12.23 25.08 13.75
CA LYS A 165 -12.10 26.45 13.26
C LYS A 165 -13.29 27.28 13.70
N LYS A 166 -13.03 28.41 14.34
CA LYS A 166 -14.03 29.43 14.58
C LYS A 166 -14.47 30.07 13.25
N TYR A 167 -15.77 30.30 13.12
CA TYR A 167 -16.41 30.96 12.00
C TYR A 167 -17.62 31.76 12.47
N ILE A 168 -18.11 32.65 11.61
CA ILE A 168 -19.38 33.34 11.84
C ILE A 168 -20.49 32.50 11.20
N ASN A 169 -21.50 32.13 11.98
CA ASN A 169 -22.63 31.33 11.48
C ASN A 169 -23.70 32.21 10.81
N ARG A 170 -24.73 31.60 10.21
CA ARG A 170 -25.83 32.30 9.50
C ARG A 170 -26.67 33.24 10.40
N GLN A 171 -26.52 33.15 11.72
CA GLN A 171 -27.14 34.05 12.71
C GLN A 171 -26.19 35.18 13.14
N SER A 172 -25.06 35.35 12.46
CA SER A 172 -24.01 36.31 12.80
C SER A 172 -23.37 36.07 14.17
N HIS A 173 -23.42 34.85 14.68
CA HIS A 173 -22.78 34.45 15.94
C HIS A 173 -21.46 33.72 15.68
N GLU A 174 -20.46 33.99 16.52
CA GLU A 174 -19.24 33.20 16.54
C GLU A 174 -19.53 31.77 17.03
N LYS A 175 -19.19 30.79 16.21
CA LYS A 175 -19.22 29.37 16.56
C LYS A 175 -17.94 28.71 16.13
N VAL A 176 -17.65 27.55 16.70
CA VAL A 176 -16.58 26.67 16.24
C VAL A 176 -17.22 25.53 15.47
N HIS A 177 -16.72 25.29 14.27
CA HIS A 177 -17.04 24.10 13.49
C HIS A 177 -15.88 23.11 13.52
N SER A 178 -16.18 21.83 13.41
CA SER A 178 -15.14 20.81 13.23
C SER A 178 -15.44 19.94 12.03
N PHE A 179 -14.42 19.67 11.22
CA PHE A 179 -14.52 18.83 10.03
C PHE A 179 -13.31 17.91 9.92
N ARG A 180 -13.45 16.84 9.12
CA ARG A 180 -12.39 15.83 8.92
C ARG A 180 -11.94 15.80 7.46
N MET A 181 -10.66 15.85 7.23
CA MET A 181 -10.03 15.60 5.94
C MET A 181 -9.56 14.15 5.91
N VAL A 182 -9.90 13.40 4.87
CA VAL A 182 -9.52 11.98 4.73
C VAL A 182 -8.88 11.72 3.37
N ASP A 183 -7.96 10.77 3.34
CA ASP A 183 -7.28 10.36 2.11
C ASP A 183 -7.94 9.12 1.51
N ILE A 184 -8.49 9.27 0.30
CA ILE A 184 -9.13 8.19 -0.45
C ILE A 184 -8.11 7.16 -0.97
N CYS A 185 -6.84 7.54 -1.13
CA CYS A 185 -5.76 6.63 -1.56
C CYS A 185 -5.53 5.48 -0.56
N ASN A 186 -5.91 5.67 0.72
CA ASN A 186 -5.88 4.61 1.72
C ASN A 186 -6.98 3.55 1.56
N VAL A 187 -8.01 3.86 0.77
CA VAL A 187 -9.08 2.92 0.41
C VAL A 187 -8.78 2.32 -0.96
N PHE A 188 -8.43 3.13 -1.97
CA PHE A 188 -8.13 2.64 -3.31
C PHE A 188 -6.73 3.05 -3.73
N SER A 189 -5.89 2.04 -3.99
CA SER A 189 -4.54 2.26 -4.49
C SER A 189 -4.54 2.73 -5.95
N GLY A 190 -3.40 3.25 -6.39
CA GLY A 190 -3.19 3.79 -7.74
C GLY A 190 -3.21 5.31 -7.79
N GLY A 191 -2.96 5.89 -8.97
CA GLY A 191 -3.08 7.33 -9.20
C GLY A 191 -4.52 7.76 -9.50
N LEU A 192 -4.87 9.03 -9.24
CA LEU A 192 -6.19 9.57 -9.52
C LEU A 192 -6.58 9.37 -11.00
N ALA A 193 -5.68 9.69 -11.94
CA ALA A 193 -5.92 9.50 -13.38
C ALA A 193 -6.29 8.05 -13.74
N TYR A 194 -5.58 7.07 -13.18
CA TYR A 194 -5.88 5.65 -13.37
C TYR A 194 -7.28 5.34 -12.83
N ASN A 195 -7.60 5.78 -11.62
CA ASN A 195 -8.89 5.49 -11.01
C ASN A 195 -10.06 6.18 -11.73
N LEU A 196 -9.93 7.41 -12.20
CA LEU A 196 -10.95 8.06 -13.02
C LEU A 196 -11.27 7.25 -14.28
N LYS A 197 -10.25 6.69 -14.93
CA LYS A 197 -10.41 5.81 -16.10
C LYS A 197 -10.99 4.45 -15.72
N SER A 198 -10.41 3.76 -14.75
CA SER A 198 -10.78 2.38 -14.40
C SER A 198 -12.18 2.27 -13.79
N TRP A 199 -12.65 3.34 -13.13
CA TRP A 199 -14.00 3.45 -12.59
C TRP A 199 -14.99 4.09 -13.57
N ASN A 200 -14.53 4.44 -14.77
CA ASN A 200 -15.31 5.09 -15.82
C ASN A 200 -16.11 6.30 -15.29
N ILE A 201 -15.41 7.22 -14.64
CA ILE A 201 -16.04 8.40 -14.05
C ILE A 201 -16.48 9.35 -15.16
N THR A 202 -17.74 9.80 -15.08
CA THR A 202 -18.37 10.70 -16.05
C THR A 202 -19.15 11.80 -15.34
N GLU A 203 -19.24 12.96 -15.98
CA GLU A 203 -20.12 14.07 -15.60
C GLU A 203 -21.02 14.39 -16.79
N ASN A 204 -22.35 14.37 -16.61
CA ASN A 204 -23.33 14.63 -17.67
C ASN A 204 -23.07 13.84 -18.98
N GLY A 205 -22.66 12.57 -18.84
CA GLY A 205 -22.34 11.68 -19.96
C GLY A 205 -20.97 11.87 -20.60
N LYS A 206 -20.17 12.86 -20.16
CA LYS A 206 -18.80 13.09 -20.64
C LYS A 206 -17.77 12.48 -19.69
N GLU A 207 -16.70 11.93 -20.25
CA GLU A 207 -15.62 11.35 -19.47
C GLU A 207 -14.87 12.40 -18.64
N MET A 208 -14.75 12.16 -17.33
CA MET A 208 -13.91 12.96 -16.45
C MET A 208 -12.52 12.34 -16.42
N ARG A 209 -11.54 13.08 -16.92
CA ARG A 209 -10.14 12.65 -17.00
C ARG A 209 -9.24 13.75 -16.44
N LYS A 210 -8.13 13.34 -15.81
CA LYS A 210 -7.07 14.24 -15.39
C LYS A 210 -6.45 14.89 -16.64
N LEU A 211 -6.27 16.20 -16.59
CA LEU A 211 -5.65 16.98 -17.65
C LEU A 211 -4.14 17.13 -17.39
N THR A 212 -3.45 17.90 -18.21
CA THR A 212 -2.05 18.27 -18.00
C THR A 212 -1.97 19.76 -17.71
N MET A 213 -1.10 20.15 -16.78
CA MET A 213 -0.84 21.55 -16.45
C MET A 213 0.67 21.82 -16.52
N ASN A 214 1.05 22.97 -17.07
CA ASN A 214 2.42 23.45 -16.95
C ASN A 214 2.57 24.18 -15.62
N TYR A 215 2.96 23.45 -14.58
CA TYR A 215 3.12 23.97 -13.22
C TYR A 215 4.04 25.18 -13.11
N GLU A 216 4.97 25.38 -14.04
CA GLU A 216 5.91 26.50 -13.98
C GLU A 216 5.25 27.84 -14.32
N ASN A 217 4.21 27.81 -15.16
CA ASN A 217 3.51 28.99 -15.65
C ASN A 217 2.05 29.06 -15.20
N ALA A 218 1.58 28.07 -14.44
CA ALA A 218 0.20 27.97 -14.01
C ALA A 218 -0.15 29.14 -13.08
N TRP A 219 -1.09 29.99 -13.47
CA TRP A 219 -1.53 31.12 -12.64
C TRP A 219 -2.96 31.57 -12.98
N PHE A 220 -3.90 30.64 -12.82
CA PHE A 220 -5.34 30.86 -13.01
C PHE A 220 -5.74 31.24 -14.45
N SER A 221 -5.03 30.74 -15.46
CA SER A 221 -5.55 30.72 -16.83
C SER A 221 -6.80 29.83 -16.93
N ASP A 222 -7.57 29.95 -18.02
CA ASP A 222 -8.75 29.11 -18.24
C ASP A 222 -8.36 27.62 -18.29
N GLU A 223 -7.20 27.29 -18.85
CA GLU A 223 -6.63 25.94 -18.87
C GLU A 223 -6.28 25.44 -17.46
N ASP A 224 -5.63 26.27 -16.62
CA ASP A 224 -5.28 25.91 -15.24
C ASP A 224 -6.52 25.65 -14.40
N ILE A 225 -7.52 26.53 -14.52
CA ILE A 225 -8.80 26.40 -13.81
C ILE A 225 -9.53 25.14 -14.26
N LYS A 226 -9.49 24.82 -15.56
CA LYS A 226 -10.07 23.59 -16.10
C LYS A 226 -9.34 22.36 -15.58
N TYR A 227 -8.02 22.37 -15.50
CA TYR A 227 -7.24 21.29 -14.88
C TYR A 227 -7.66 21.08 -13.42
N MET A 228 -7.63 22.13 -12.61
CA MET A 228 -8.00 22.12 -11.20
C MET A 228 -9.44 21.63 -10.99
N TYR A 229 -10.36 22.04 -11.87
CA TYR A 229 -11.74 21.57 -11.88
C TYR A 229 -11.79 20.06 -12.13
N HIS A 230 -11.12 19.56 -13.16
CA HIS A 230 -11.13 18.14 -13.51
C HIS A 230 -10.57 17.24 -12.39
N ASP A 231 -9.50 17.66 -11.71
CA ASP A 231 -8.92 16.90 -10.61
C ASP A 231 -9.83 16.88 -9.38
N THR A 232 -10.30 18.05 -8.93
CA THR A 232 -11.11 18.17 -7.72
C THR A 232 -12.52 17.59 -7.91
N LYS A 233 -13.17 17.93 -9.02
CA LYS A 233 -14.51 17.42 -9.36
C LYS A 233 -14.46 15.93 -9.68
N GLY A 234 -13.45 15.49 -10.43
CA GLY A 234 -13.23 14.08 -10.72
C GLY A 234 -13.08 13.26 -9.44
N LEU A 235 -12.31 13.76 -8.46
CA LEU A 235 -12.17 13.12 -7.16
C LEU A 235 -13.50 13.03 -6.40
N TYR A 236 -14.33 14.08 -6.42
CA TYR A 236 -15.65 14.04 -5.78
C TYR A 236 -16.54 12.95 -6.39
N LEU A 237 -16.66 12.94 -7.73
CA LEU A 237 -17.49 11.98 -8.46
C LEU A 237 -16.98 10.54 -8.28
N LEU A 238 -15.65 10.34 -8.26
CA LEU A 238 -15.04 9.07 -7.92
C LEU A 238 -15.44 8.61 -6.51
N THR A 239 -15.40 9.51 -5.54
CA THR A 239 -15.74 9.23 -4.15
C THR A 239 -17.23 8.87 -3.97
N GLU A 240 -18.13 9.53 -4.70
CA GLU A 240 -19.54 9.15 -4.76
C GLU A 240 -19.73 7.75 -5.36
N LYS A 241 -19.03 7.45 -6.47
CA LYS A 241 -19.14 6.13 -7.10
C LYS A 241 -18.61 5.00 -6.22
N ILE A 242 -17.54 5.28 -5.48
CA ILE A 242 -17.00 4.39 -4.44
C ILE A 242 -18.03 4.17 -3.33
N GLU A 243 -18.63 5.24 -2.81
CA GLU A 243 -19.65 5.18 -1.75
C GLU A 243 -20.82 4.30 -2.17
N GLU A 244 -21.39 4.53 -3.35
CA GLU A 244 -22.49 3.71 -3.91
C GLU A 244 -22.10 2.24 -3.96
N THR A 245 -20.96 1.96 -4.60
CA THR A 245 -20.50 0.58 -4.86
C THR A 245 -20.22 -0.17 -3.56
N ILE A 246 -19.49 0.44 -2.61
CA ILE A 246 -19.12 -0.23 -1.36
C ILE A 246 -20.31 -0.40 -0.43
N LYS A 247 -21.22 0.58 -0.39
CA LYS A 247 -22.43 0.49 0.41
C LYS A 247 -23.35 -0.62 -0.10
N GLU A 248 -23.46 -0.78 -1.41
CA GLU A 248 -24.21 -1.87 -2.04
C GLU A 248 -23.67 -3.25 -1.64
N ILE A 249 -22.35 -3.48 -1.78
CA ILE A 249 -21.77 -4.82 -1.57
C ILE A 249 -21.44 -5.16 -0.11
N SER A 250 -21.38 -4.18 0.80
CA SER A 250 -20.95 -4.41 2.19
C SER A 250 -21.87 -3.79 3.26
N GLY A 251 -22.66 -2.79 2.89
CA GLY A 251 -23.48 -2.00 3.80
C GLY A 251 -22.71 -0.93 4.60
N PHE A 252 -21.41 -0.73 4.35
CA PHE A 252 -20.61 0.31 5.00
C PHE A 252 -20.49 1.56 4.14
N SER A 253 -20.49 2.74 4.77
CA SER A 253 -20.45 4.04 4.11
C SER A 253 -19.16 4.79 4.42
N LEU A 254 -18.44 5.14 3.36
CA LEU A 254 -17.31 6.08 3.38
C LEU A 254 -17.78 7.47 3.80
N PHE A 255 -19.00 7.88 3.44
CA PHE A 255 -19.58 9.19 3.76
C PHE A 255 -20.05 9.29 5.22
N ASN A 256 -20.44 8.18 5.84
CA ASN A 256 -20.68 8.14 7.29
C ASN A 256 -19.37 8.02 8.08
N GLY A 257 -18.29 7.58 7.44
CA GLY A 257 -17.00 7.35 8.09
C GLY A 257 -16.93 6.01 8.79
N ASP A 258 -17.66 5.02 8.27
CA ASP A 258 -17.58 3.65 8.76
C ASP A 258 -16.18 3.07 8.54
N TYR A 259 -15.43 3.60 7.59
CA TYR A 259 -14.04 3.23 7.32
C TYR A 259 -13.29 4.38 6.66
N ILE A 260 -11.96 4.35 6.75
CA ILE A 260 -11.03 5.26 6.06
C ILE A 260 -9.86 4.51 5.41
N THR A 261 -9.82 3.17 5.52
CA THR A 261 -8.80 2.32 4.90
C THR A 261 -9.43 1.06 4.32
N ALA A 262 -8.85 0.53 3.25
CA ALA A 262 -9.21 -0.76 2.65
C ALA A 262 -9.22 -1.90 3.67
N GLY A 263 -8.14 -2.04 4.44
CA GLY A 263 -8.02 -3.07 5.47
C GLY A 263 -9.05 -2.91 6.58
N GLY A 264 -9.31 -1.67 7.04
CA GLY A 264 -10.33 -1.41 8.06
C GLY A 264 -11.73 -1.84 7.62
N LEU A 265 -12.09 -1.56 6.36
CA LEU A 265 -13.34 -2.01 5.73
C LEU A 265 -13.39 -3.54 5.61
N ALA A 266 -12.32 -4.15 5.07
CA ALA A 266 -12.25 -5.59 4.86
C ALA A 266 -12.37 -6.38 6.17
N LYS A 267 -11.69 -5.93 7.24
CA LYS A 267 -11.82 -6.49 8.59
C LYS A 267 -13.26 -6.44 9.10
N LYS A 268 -13.90 -5.26 9.02
CA LYS A 268 -15.28 -5.09 9.51
C LYS A 268 -16.25 -6.01 8.78
N SER A 269 -16.10 -6.10 7.46
CA SER A 269 -16.90 -7.02 6.64
C SER A 269 -16.65 -8.48 7.00
N LEU A 270 -15.39 -8.92 7.08
CA LEU A 270 -15.05 -10.30 7.48
C LEU A 270 -15.70 -10.67 8.82
N LEU A 271 -15.54 -9.84 9.85
CA LEU A 271 -16.09 -10.15 11.17
C LEU A 271 -17.63 -10.11 11.17
N LYS A 272 -18.26 -9.25 10.36
CA LYS A 272 -19.72 -9.24 10.15
C LYS A 272 -20.19 -10.55 9.52
N PHE A 273 -19.46 -11.10 8.55
CA PHE A 273 -19.77 -12.42 7.98
C PHE A 273 -19.56 -13.56 8.99
N MET A 274 -18.56 -13.45 9.87
CA MET A 274 -18.28 -14.46 10.90
C MET A 274 -19.35 -14.51 12.00
N PHE A 275 -19.84 -13.36 12.46
CA PHE A 275 -20.60 -13.27 13.70
C PHE A 275 -21.94 -12.52 13.59
N GLY A 276 -22.11 -11.63 12.60
CA GLY A 276 -23.36 -10.91 12.37
C GLY A 276 -23.76 -9.88 13.44
N ALA A 277 -22.87 -9.55 14.39
CA ALA A 277 -23.15 -8.63 15.49
C ALA A 277 -22.64 -7.21 15.22
N SER A 278 -22.67 -6.35 16.26
CA SER A 278 -22.09 -5.00 16.18
C SER A 278 -20.58 -5.06 15.98
N ASN A 279 -19.96 -3.99 15.47
CA ASN A 279 -18.51 -3.96 15.23
C ASN A 279 -17.67 -4.27 16.48
N LYS A 280 -18.13 -3.85 17.66
CA LYS A 280 -17.44 -4.10 18.93
C LYS A 280 -17.59 -5.57 19.33
N ASP A 281 -18.83 -6.08 19.33
CA ASP A 281 -19.12 -7.46 19.73
C ASP A 281 -18.45 -8.48 18.80
N ASN A 282 -18.38 -8.17 17.51
CA ASN A 282 -17.66 -8.96 16.51
C ASN A 282 -16.17 -9.14 16.84
N ILE A 283 -15.51 -8.09 17.35
CA ILE A 283 -14.11 -8.17 17.78
C ILE A 283 -13.99 -9.03 19.04
N ASP A 284 -14.89 -8.83 20.01
CA ASP A 284 -14.88 -9.59 21.27
C ASP A 284 -15.17 -11.08 21.03
N LEU A 285 -16.09 -11.42 20.13
CA LEU A 285 -16.35 -12.80 19.70
C LEU A 285 -15.14 -13.43 19.01
N PHE A 286 -14.46 -12.69 18.12
CA PHE A 286 -13.23 -13.17 17.50
C PHE A 286 -12.17 -13.51 18.55
N LYS A 287 -11.94 -12.61 19.52
CA LYS A 287 -11.00 -12.81 20.63
C LYS A 287 -11.35 -14.02 21.50
N ARG A 288 -12.63 -14.33 21.67
CA ARG A 288 -13.07 -15.55 22.38
C ARG A 288 -12.79 -16.82 21.58
N CYS A 289 -12.93 -16.79 20.25
CA CYS A 289 -12.62 -17.93 19.39
C CYS A 289 -11.12 -18.18 19.25
N PHE A 290 -10.32 -17.10 19.22
CA PHE A 290 -8.88 -17.12 18.97
C PHE A 290 -8.13 -16.36 20.07
N PRO A 291 -8.17 -16.84 21.33
CA PRO A 291 -7.59 -16.15 22.46
C PRO A 291 -6.07 -16.07 22.33
N ILE A 292 -5.52 -14.88 22.54
CA ILE A 292 -4.09 -14.61 22.60
C ILE A 292 -3.83 -13.41 23.52
N THR A 293 -2.74 -13.44 24.27
CA THR A 293 -2.24 -12.35 25.09
C THR A 293 -1.25 -11.49 24.32
N ALA A 294 -1.01 -10.26 24.78
CA ALA A 294 -0.01 -9.38 24.16
C ALA A 294 1.40 -9.98 24.19
N GLU A 295 1.74 -10.69 25.28
CA GLU A 295 3.04 -11.35 25.44
C GLU A 295 3.20 -12.52 24.47
N GLU A 296 2.16 -13.35 24.29
CA GLU A 296 2.16 -14.42 23.28
C GLU A 296 2.28 -13.84 21.86
N ASP A 297 1.55 -12.77 21.52
CA ASP A 297 1.64 -12.11 20.21
C ASP A 297 3.07 -11.63 19.93
N LYS A 298 3.69 -10.97 20.91
CA LYS A 298 5.07 -10.49 20.83
C LYS A 298 6.06 -11.65 20.68
N ASN A 299 5.91 -12.69 21.48
CA ASN A 299 6.79 -13.87 21.43
C ASN A 299 6.71 -14.58 20.08
N PHE A 300 5.51 -14.82 19.55
CA PHE A 300 5.32 -15.43 18.24
C PHE A 300 5.93 -14.61 17.09
N ARG A 301 5.88 -13.28 17.17
CA ARG A 301 6.52 -12.41 16.17
C ARG A 301 8.04 -12.39 16.30
N LYS A 302 8.54 -12.35 17.53
CA LYS A 302 9.98 -12.33 17.82
C LYS A 302 10.68 -13.61 17.39
N LEU A 303 10.00 -14.75 17.53
CA LEU A 303 10.51 -16.08 17.18
C LEU A 303 9.92 -16.58 15.84
N ASP A 304 9.73 -15.66 14.88
CA ASP A 304 9.49 -15.91 13.46
C ASP A 304 8.28 -16.79 13.06
N LEU A 305 7.24 -16.88 13.90
CA LEU A 305 5.99 -17.56 13.49
C LEU A 305 5.31 -16.82 12.33
N TYR A 306 5.30 -15.49 12.37
CA TYR A 306 4.56 -14.65 11.42
C TYR A 306 5.47 -14.00 10.37
N LEU A 307 5.59 -14.67 9.24
CA LEU A 307 6.38 -14.23 8.08
C LEU A 307 5.45 -13.85 6.91
N GLY A 308 5.97 -13.07 5.97
CA GLY A 308 5.26 -12.69 4.74
C GLY A 308 5.22 -13.80 3.68
N GLY A 309 4.87 -13.42 2.45
CA GLY A 309 5.05 -14.28 1.28
C GLY A 309 6.53 -14.42 0.92
N LYS A 310 6.91 -15.52 0.27
CA LYS A 310 8.28 -15.69 -0.25
C LYS A 310 8.45 -14.88 -1.53
N SER A 311 9.57 -14.20 -1.68
CA SER A 311 9.95 -13.52 -2.92
C SER A 311 11.45 -13.60 -3.10
N PHE A 312 11.88 -14.31 -4.13
CA PHE A 312 13.29 -14.48 -4.44
C PHE A 312 13.52 -14.86 -5.90
N VAL A 313 14.71 -14.50 -6.38
CA VAL A 313 15.26 -14.96 -7.65
C VAL A 313 16.09 -16.20 -7.35
N ASN A 314 16.00 -17.23 -8.20
CA ASN A 314 16.89 -18.38 -8.15
C ASN A 314 18.35 -17.86 -8.20
N PRO A 315 19.18 -18.12 -7.16
CA PRO A 315 20.54 -17.61 -7.11
C PRO A 315 21.40 -18.05 -8.31
N TYR A 316 21.08 -19.19 -8.94
CA TYR A 316 21.81 -19.70 -10.10
C TYR A 316 21.35 -19.10 -11.44
N LYS A 317 20.29 -18.28 -11.44
CA LYS A 317 19.75 -17.61 -12.64
C LYS A 317 19.78 -16.08 -12.51
N LYS A 318 20.26 -15.57 -11.37
CA LYS A 318 20.34 -14.13 -11.09
C LYS A 318 21.36 -13.46 -12.00
N ALA A 319 20.99 -12.33 -12.60
CA ALA A 319 21.79 -11.59 -13.57
C ALA A 319 22.19 -12.42 -14.82
N ILE A 320 21.44 -13.46 -15.15
CA ILE A 320 21.63 -14.26 -16.37
C ILE A 320 20.37 -14.12 -17.22
N VAL A 321 20.52 -13.79 -18.50
CA VAL A 321 19.40 -13.76 -19.46
C VAL A 321 18.85 -15.17 -19.63
N GLN A 322 17.56 -15.32 -19.38
CA GLN A 322 16.82 -16.58 -19.51
C GLN A 322 15.94 -16.54 -20.75
N HIS A 323 15.83 -17.69 -21.43
CA HIS A 323 15.05 -17.85 -22.65
C HIS A 323 13.86 -18.79 -22.41
N GLY A 324 12.69 -18.49 -23.00
CA GLY A 324 11.51 -19.35 -22.94
C GLY A 324 10.89 -19.45 -21.55
N ILE A 325 10.35 -18.34 -21.06
CA ILE A 325 9.87 -18.19 -19.69
C ILE A 325 8.35 -18.30 -19.65
N TYR A 326 7.85 -19.22 -18.84
CA TYR A 326 6.44 -19.33 -18.49
C TYR A 326 6.16 -18.61 -17.16
N LYS A 327 5.15 -17.75 -17.16
CA LYS A 327 4.71 -16.99 -15.99
C LYS A 327 3.34 -17.47 -15.51
N TYR A 328 3.25 -17.78 -14.22
CA TYR A 328 2.02 -18.23 -13.56
C TYR A 328 1.73 -17.38 -12.32
N ASP A 329 0.45 -17.23 -11.99
CA ASP A 329 -0.03 -16.53 -10.79
C ASP A 329 -1.19 -17.29 -10.14
N VAL A 330 -1.19 -17.46 -8.82
CA VAL A 330 -2.28 -18.16 -8.13
C VAL A 330 -3.49 -17.26 -7.99
N ASN A 331 -4.65 -17.72 -8.45
CA ASN A 331 -5.91 -17.02 -8.33
C ASN A 331 -6.31 -16.79 -6.85
N SER A 332 -5.97 -15.61 -6.31
CA SER A 332 -6.32 -15.20 -4.95
C SER A 332 -5.80 -16.16 -3.88
N MET A 333 -4.48 -16.32 -3.79
CA MET A 333 -3.81 -17.25 -2.87
C MET A 333 -4.23 -17.12 -1.40
N TYR A 334 -4.13 -15.93 -0.78
CA TYR A 334 -4.52 -15.78 0.63
C TYR A 334 -6.02 -16.05 0.87
N PRO A 335 -6.96 -15.53 0.05
CA PRO A 335 -8.37 -15.90 0.14
C PRO A 335 -8.65 -17.40 0.04
N ASP A 336 -7.95 -18.12 -0.85
CA ASP A 336 -8.05 -19.59 -0.92
C ASP A 336 -7.69 -20.23 0.43
N LYS A 337 -6.57 -19.80 1.04
CA LYS A 337 -6.17 -20.33 2.36
C LYS A 337 -7.15 -19.96 3.45
N MET A 338 -7.65 -18.72 3.48
CA MET A 338 -8.71 -18.33 4.42
C MET A 338 -9.96 -19.20 4.30
N ARG A 339 -10.38 -19.51 3.07
CA ARG A 339 -11.58 -20.31 2.83
C ARG A 339 -11.41 -21.76 3.28
N ASN A 340 -10.26 -22.36 2.99
CA ASN A 340 -10.09 -23.82 3.05
C ASN A 340 -9.29 -24.30 4.26
N MET A 341 -8.63 -23.42 5.02
CA MET A 341 -7.79 -23.85 6.14
C MET A 341 -8.59 -24.29 7.38
N ALA A 342 -8.02 -25.25 8.12
CA ALA A 342 -8.38 -25.49 9.51
C ALA A 342 -7.92 -24.34 10.39
N TYR A 343 -8.85 -23.63 11.03
CA TYR A 343 -8.56 -22.53 11.95
C TYR A 343 -8.13 -23.03 13.33
N PRO A 344 -7.11 -22.42 13.96
CA PRO A 344 -6.58 -22.79 15.28
C PRO A 344 -7.50 -22.26 16.39
N PHE A 345 -8.49 -23.03 16.82
CA PHE A 345 -9.55 -22.58 17.72
C PHE A 345 -9.22 -22.81 19.20
N GLY A 346 -9.50 -21.81 20.03
CA GLY A 346 -9.31 -21.87 21.47
C GLY A 346 -7.83 -21.75 21.90
N LYS A 347 -7.56 -22.10 23.16
CA LYS A 347 -6.19 -22.16 23.69
C LYS A 347 -5.50 -23.46 23.23
N PRO A 348 -4.18 -23.44 22.97
CA PRO A 348 -3.46 -24.65 22.62
C PRO A 348 -3.33 -25.60 23.81
N LYS A 349 -3.15 -26.88 23.51
CA LYS A 349 -2.58 -27.86 24.44
C LYS A 349 -1.11 -28.07 24.09
N HIS A 350 -0.27 -28.19 25.11
CA HIS A 350 1.13 -28.53 24.92
C HIS A 350 1.28 -30.04 24.81
N ILE A 351 2.01 -30.49 23.79
CA ILE A 351 2.46 -31.87 23.61
C ILE A 351 3.95 -31.83 23.25
N ASN A 352 4.68 -32.91 23.51
CA ASN A 352 6.15 -32.91 23.36
C ASN A 352 6.64 -33.91 22.30
N ASP A 353 5.72 -34.57 21.59
CA ASP A 353 6.05 -35.61 20.63
C ASP A 353 5.15 -35.53 19.39
N LEU A 354 5.77 -35.56 18.20
CA LEU A 354 5.09 -35.61 16.92
C LEU A 354 4.26 -36.89 16.72
N SER A 355 4.51 -37.97 17.47
CA SER A 355 3.68 -39.18 17.46
C SER A 355 2.24 -38.92 17.93
N GLN A 356 2.00 -37.84 18.66
CA GLN A 356 0.69 -37.45 19.20
C GLN A 356 -0.12 -36.56 18.23
N VAL A 357 0.39 -36.29 17.02
CA VAL A 357 -0.35 -35.49 16.03
C VAL A 357 -1.55 -36.25 15.46
N ASP A 358 -2.65 -35.56 15.25
CA ASP A 358 -3.91 -36.08 14.73
C ASP A 358 -4.51 -35.14 13.68
N ASN A 359 -5.67 -35.52 13.12
CA ASN A 359 -6.40 -34.72 12.13
C ASN A 359 -7.45 -33.77 12.74
N LYS A 360 -7.58 -33.73 14.07
CA LYS A 360 -8.53 -32.89 14.82
C LYS A 360 -7.89 -31.59 15.29
N HIS A 361 -6.57 -31.47 15.18
CA HIS A 361 -5.80 -30.30 15.59
C HIS A 361 -4.91 -29.77 14.47
N VAL A 362 -4.40 -28.56 14.69
CA VAL A 362 -3.35 -27.92 13.90
C VAL A 362 -2.21 -27.55 14.84
N TYR A 363 -0.97 -27.63 14.36
CA TYR A 363 0.21 -27.68 15.22
C TYR A 363 1.20 -26.58 14.89
N ILE A 364 1.62 -25.84 15.91
CA ILE A 364 2.82 -25.00 15.88
C ILE A 364 3.91 -25.72 16.66
N ILE A 365 5.09 -25.84 16.08
CA ILE A 365 6.26 -26.47 16.68
C ILE A 365 7.21 -25.36 17.11
N LYS A 366 7.66 -25.41 18.35
CA LYS A 366 8.78 -24.61 18.83
C LYS A 366 10.04 -25.46 18.69
N LEU A 367 10.94 -25.05 17.79
CA LEU A 367 12.25 -25.68 17.59
C LEU A 367 13.27 -25.01 18.49
N LYS A 368 14.22 -25.77 19.05
CA LYS A 368 15.42 -25.22 19.71
C LYS A 368 16.50 -24.86 18.71
N TYR A 369 16.66 -25.69 17.68
CA TYR A 369 17.53 -25.45 16.54
C TYR A 369 17.01 -26.18 15.31
N ILE A 370 17.47 -25.72 14.15
CA ILE A 370 17.32 -26.41 12.87
C ILE A 370 18.61 -26.20 12.06
N VAL A 371 19.14 -27.30 11.53
CA VAL A 371 20.30 -27.31 10.64
C VAL A 371 20.01 -28.19 9.44
N GLY A 372 20.65 -27.92 8.31
CA GLY A 372 20.48 -28.75 7.12
C GLY A 372 21.13 -28.16 5.88
N GLU A 373 21.11 -28.94 4.81
CA GLU A 373 21.64 -28.57 3.50
C GLU A 373 20.56 -28.75 2.44
N VAL A 374 20.55 -27.86 1.45
CA VAL A 374 19.63 -27.94 0.32
C VAL A 374 19.85 -29.25 -0.43
N LYS A 375 18.76 -29.94 -0.76
CA LYS A 375 18.80 -31.19 -1.54
C LYS A 375 19.36 -30.95 -2.94
N LYS A 376 19.96 -31.99 -3.51
CA LYS A 376 20.39 -31.97 -4.92
C LYS A 376 19.22 -31.58 -5.83
N ASN A 377 19.50 -30.74 -6.83
CA ASN A 377 18.53 -30.20 -7.78
C ASN A 377 17.43 -29.29 -7.18
N CYS A 378 17.51 -28.91 -5.91
CA CYS A 378 16.65 -27.92 -5.28
C CYS A 378 17.30 -26.52 -5.26
N VAL A 379 16.52 -25.51 -4.88
CA VAL A 379 17.00 -24.14 -4.64
C VAL A 379 16.82 -23.78 -3.16
N PRO A 380 17.61 -22.84 -2.62
CA PRO A 380 17.44 -22.42 -1.24
C PRO A 380 16.11 -21.68 -1.05
N ILE A 381 15.30 -22.16 -0.10
CA ILE A 381 14.00 -21.56 0.25
C ILE A 381 13.91 -21.14 1.73
N TRP A 382 14.89 -21.48 2.56
CA TRP A 382 14.96 -21.04 3.96
C TRP A 382 15.53 -19.63 4.04
N GLN A 383 14.79 -18.73 4.68
CA GLN A 383 15.22 -17.34 4.88
C GLN A 383 15.88 -17.18 6.24
N GLU A 384 17.15 -16.81 6.26
CA GLU A 384 17.89 -16.56 7.50
C GLU A 384 17.36 -15.29 8.18
N SER A 385 17.00 -15.37 9.47
CA SER A 385 16.34 -14.27 10.18
C SER A 385 17.19 -13.00 10.32
N ARG A 386 18.53 -13.12 10.27
CA ARG A 386 19.45 -11.98 10.46
C ARG A 386 19.70 -11.20 9.17
N THR A 387 19.97 -11.90 8.07
CA THR A 387 20.31 -11.29 6.78
C THR A 387 19.07 -11.10 5.89
N GLY A 388 18.04 -11.94 6.08
CA GLY A 388 16.90 -12.02 5.18
C GLY A 388 17.22 -12.76 3.88
N ASP A 389 18.41 -13.34 3.74
CA ASP A 389 18.84 -14.06 2.55
C ASP A 389 18.32 -15.50 2.55
N TYR A 390 18.18 -16.07 1.36
CA TYR A 390 17.83 -17.47 1.18
C TYR A 390 19.11 -18.30 1.10
N VAL A 391 19.25 -19.28 2.01
CA VAL A 391 20.55 -19.94 2.25
C VAL A 391 20.55 -21.42 1.84
N GLU A 392 21.66 -21.88 1.25
CA GLU A 392 21.86 -23.31 0.92
C GLU A 392 22.07 -24.16 2.18
N PHE A 393 22.67 -23.58 3.22
CA PHE A 393 22.93 -24.24 4.50
C PHE A 393 22.15 -23.54 5.61
N ILE A 394 21.21 -24.25 6.22
CA ILE A 394 20.48 -23.79 7.40
C ILE A 394 21.39 -23.97 8.61
N ARG A 395 21.66 -22.88 9.34
CA ARG A 395 22.48 -22.87 10.57
C ARG A 395 21.81 -22.02 11.65
N GLU A 396 20.65 -22.48 12.11
CA GLU A 396 19.82 -21.73 13.06
C GLU A 396 19.80 -22.41 14.43
N TYR A 397 20.60 -21.87 15.35
CA TYR A 397 20.75 -22.38 16.72
C TYR A 397 19.90 -21.63 17.75
N ASN A 398 18.95 -20.82 17.29
CA ASN A 398 18.03 -20.07 18.14
C ASN A 398 16.63 -20.69 18.07
N GLU A 399 15.84 -20.43 19.11
CA GLU A 399 14.46 -20.89 19.15
C GLU A 399 13.62 -20.25 18.03
N ARG A 400 12.74 -21.04 17.43
CA ARG A 400 11.82 -20.57 16.39
C ARG A 400 10.50 -21.33 16.43
N TYR A 401 9.41 -20.63 16.14
CA TYR A 401 8.14 -21.26 15.88
C TYR A 401 7.94 -21.51 14.39
N ILE A 402 7.42 -22.69 14.06
CA ILE A 402 7.08 -23.07 12.69
C ILE A 402 5.77 -23.86 12.68
N TRP A 403 4.97 -23.70 11.63
CA TRP A 403 3.80 -24.57 11.43
C TRP A 403 4.24 -25.95 10.96
N LEU A 404 3.61 -27.02 11.45
CA LEU A 404 3.94 -28.39 11.05
C LEU A 404 3.92 -28.60 9.53
N GLU A 405 2.95 -27.99 8.82
CA GLU A 405 2.87 -28.07 7.35
C GLU A 405 4.02 -27.34 6.65
N GLU A 406 4.58 -26.31 7.26
CA GLU A 406 5.74 -25.60 6.72
C GLU A 406 7.02 -26.40 6.96
N LEU A 407 7.18 -26.98 8.16
CA LEU A 407 8.31 -27.88 8.47
C LEU A 407 8.35 -29.08 7.51
N ARG A 408 7.21 -29.75 7.30
CA ARG A 408 7.08 -30.85 6.35
C ARG A 408 7.37 -30.44 4.91
N GLU A 409 6.99 -29.23 4.53
CA GLU A 409 7.33 -28.76 3.19
C GLU A 409 8.84 -28.56 3.07
N ILE A 410 9.52 -27.97 4.06
CA ILE A 410 10.98 -27.78 4.05
C ILE A 410 11.74 -29.10 3.92
N GLU A 411 11.24 -30.20 4.49
CA GLU A 411 11.81 -31.54 4.33
C GLU A 411 11.86 -31.99 2.86
N ASN A 412 11.06 -31.41 1.94
CA ASN A 412 11.18 -31.67 0.50
C ASN A 412 12.32 -30.90 -0.16
N TRP A 413 12.84 -29.86 0.48
CA TRP A 413 13.85 -28.94 -0.08
C TRP A 413 15.22 -29.10 0.53
N TYR A 414 15.27 -29.53 1.80
CA TYR A 414 16.50 -29.65 2.58
C TYR A 414 16.56 -31.02 3.26
N ASP A 415 17.78 -31.53 3.41
CA ASP A 415 18.09 -32.59 4.35
C ASP A 415 18.35 -31.95 5.72
N ILE A 416 17.33 -31.97 6.59
CA ILE A 416 17.32 -31.24 7.86
C ILE A 416 17.47 -32.14 9.09
N SER A 417 17.97 -31.54 10.17
CA SER A 417 17.99 -32.08 11.52
C SER A 417 17.60 -30.97 12.50
N TYR A 418 16.71 -31.27 13.44
CA TYR A 418 16.15 -30.28 14.37
C TYR A 418 15.82 -30.92 15.72
N GLU A 419 15.77 -30.10 16.77
CA GLU A 419 15.27 -30.49 18.09
C GLU A 419 13.99 -29.72 18.42
N ILE A 420 12.96 -30.43 18.88
CA ILE A 420 11.70 -29.85 19.31
C ILE A 420 11.79 -29.50 20.79
N ASP A 421 11.41 -28.27 21.13
CA ASP A 421 11.23 -27.81 22.51
C ASP A 421 9.80 -28.09 23.01
N ASP A 422 8.81 -27.71 22.20
CA ASP A 422 7.39 -27.75 22.56
C ASP A 422 6.51 -27.80 21.29
N ILE A 423 5.30 -28.31 21.41
CA ILE A 423 4.32 -28.36 20.31
C ILE A 423 2.97 -27.87 20.84
N LEU A 424 2.46 -26.81 20.21
CA LEU A 424 1.17 -26.21 20.49
C LEU A 424 0.09 -26.82 19.59
N ALA A 425 -0.78 -27.63 20.16
CA ALA A 425 -1.91 -28.27 19.48
C ALA A 425 -3.20 -27.45 19.65
N TYR A 426 -3.68 -26.82 18.57
CA TYR A 426 -4.94 -26.07 18.54
C TYR A 426 -6.05 -26.89 17.92
N LYS A 427 -7.28 -26.79 18.42
CA LYS A 427 -8.41 -27.50 17.84
C LYS A 427 -8.72 -26.98 16.43
N ALA A 428 -8.82 -27.87 15.45
CA ALA A 428 -9.18 -27.51 14.08
C ALA A 428 -10.67 -27.18 13.97
N ARG A 429 -11.01 -26.01 13.39
CA ARG A 429 -12.38 -25.59 13.05
C ARG A 429 -12.45 -24.95 11.68
N TYR A 430 -13.63 -24.99 11.05
CA TYR A 430 -13.87 -24.38 9.74
C TYR A 430 -15.03 -23.38 9.84
N PRO A 431 -14.77 -22.08 10.09
CA PRO A 431 -15.81 -21.09 10.31
C PRO A 431 -16.59 -20.81 9.01
N LEU A 432 -17.86 -21.18 8.96
CA LEU A 432 -18.74 -20.97 7.78
C LEU A 432 -18.81 -19.50 7.34
N GLY A 433 -18.71 -18.55 8.28
CA GLY A 433 -18.74 -17.13 7.95
C GLY A 433 -17.53 -16.69 7.12
N VAL A 434 -16.34 -17.26 7.34
CA VAL A 434 -15.16 -16.97 6.49
C VAL A 434 -15.37 -17.54 5.09
N VAL A 435 -15.90 -18.76 5.00
CA VAL A 435 -16.21 -19.39 3.71
C VAL A 435 -17.19 -18.52 2.91
N LYS A 436 -18.29 -18.09 3.53
CA LYS A 436 -19.27 -17.18 2.92
C LYS A 436 -18.65 -15.85 2.49
N TYR A 437 -17.75 -15.29 3.30
CA TYR A 437 -17.04 -14.05 2.98
C TYR A 437 -16.22 -14.21 1.69
N VAL A 438 -15.38 -15.24 1.62
CA VAL A 438 -14.53 -15.49 0.45
C VAL A 438 -15.40 -15.80 -0.77
N ASP A 439 -16.38 -16.70 -0.64
CA ASP A 439 -17.26 -17.10 -1.74
C ASP A 439 -18.04 -15.90 -2.31
N THR A 440 -18.57 -15.03 -1.45
CA THR A 440 -19.32 -13.83 -1.89
C THR A 440 -18.44 -12.89 -2.69
N PHE A 441 -17.30 -12.47 -2.15
CA PHE A 441 -16.45 -11.49 -2.83
C PHE A 441 -15.70 -12.08 -4.02
N TYR A 442 -15.40 -13.38 -4.00
CA TYR A 442 -14.80 -14.06 -5.15
C TYR A 442 -15.79 -14.19 -6.30
N ASP A 443 -17.05 -14.52 -6.03
CA ASP A 443 -18.12 -14.56 -7.04
C ASP A 443 -18.32 -13.18 -7.68
N ILE A 444 -18.39 -12.12 -6.86
CA ILE A 444 -18.49 -10.74 -7.34
C ILE A 444 -17.27 -10.37 -8.21
N LYS A 445 -16.04 -10.73 -7.78
CA LYS A 445 -14.80 -10.47 -8.53
C LYS A 445 -14.82 -11.15 -9.91
N CYS A 446 -15.35 -12.38 -10.01
CA CYS A 446 -15.38 -13.14 -11.26
C CYS A 446 -16.48 -12.67 -12.21
N LYS A 447 -17.68 -12.32 -11.70
CA LYS A 447 -18.83 -11.93 -12.53
C LYS A 447 -18.87 -10.44 -12.90
N SER A 448 -18.23 -9.58 -12.10
CA SER A 448 -18.30 -8.13 -12.28
C SER A 448 -17.13 -7.59 -13.10
N LYS A 449 -17.29 -6.38 -13.64
CA LYS A 449 -16.23 -5.62 -14.32
C LYS A 449 -16.02 -4.27 -13.63
N GLY A 450 -14.89 -3.61 -13.94
CA GLY A 450 -14.58 -2.26 -13.48
C GLY A 450 -14.61 -2.10 -11.94
N ALA A 451 -15.30 -1.04 -11.51
CA ALA A 451 -15.51 -0.61 -10.12
C ALA A 451 -15.83 -1.75 -9.13
N VAL A 452 -16.88 -2.52 -9.42
CA VAL A 452 -17.40 -3.56 -8.51
C VAL A 452 -16.38 -4.69 -8.33
N LYS A 453 -15.70 -5.09 -9.42
CA LYS A 453 -14.61 -6.08 -9.38
C LYS A 453 -13.44 -5.60 -8.52
N ASN A 454 -13.05 -4.33 -8.66
CA ASN A 454 -11.98 -3.73 -7.87
C ASN A 454 -12.34 -3.65 -6.38
N GLY A 455 -13.58 -3.26 -6.06
CA GLY A 455 -14.11 -3.30 -4.69
C GLY A 455 -14.07 -4.70 -4.08
N ALA A 456 -14.48 -5.73 -4.83
CA ALA A 456 -14.42 -7.12 -4.36
C ALA A 456 -12.98 -7.63 -4.15
N LYS A 457 -12.05 -7.30 -5.06
CA LYS A 457 -10.61 -7.61 -4.91
C LYS A 457 -10.03 -6.98 -3.63
N LEU A 458 -10.44 -5.77 -3.29
CA LEU A 458 -10.02 -5.07 -2.08
C LEU A 458 -10.43 -5.84 -0.81
N PHE A 459 -11.68 -6.32 -0.73
CA PHE A 459 -12.14 -7.13 0.40
C PHE A 459 -11.26 -8.37 0.58
N LEU A 460 -11.11 -9.15 -0.49
CA LEU A 460 -10.33 -10.40 -0.49
C LEU A 460 -8.87 -10.18 -0.04
N ASN A 461 -8.19 -9.17 -0.58
CA ASN A 461 -6.76 -8.98 -0.36
C ASN A 461 -6.42 -8.25 0.96
N SER A 462 -7.37 -7.51 1.55
CA SER A 462 -7.04 -6.63 2.69
C SER A 462 -7.45 -7.19 4.06
N ALA A 463 -8.25 -8.27 4.10
CA ALA A 463 -8.81 -8.79 5.35
C ALA A 463 -7.75 -9.48 6.23
N TYR A 464 -6.95 -10.39 5.67
CA TYR A 464 -6.02 -11.23 6.44
C TYR A 464 -4.98 -10.41 7.21
N GLY A 465 -4.39 -9.39 6.57
CA GLY A 465 -3.36 -8.55 7.19
C GLY A 465 -3.85 -7.78 8.41
N LYS A 466 -5.16 -7.54 8.52
CA LYS A 466 -5.77 -6.92 9.70
C LYS A 466 -6.03 -7.90 10.85
N ILE A 467 -6.07 -9.20 10.59
CA ILE A 467 -6.18 -10.24 11.64
C ILE A 467 -4.87 -10.35 12.43
N ALA A 468 -3.72 -10.13 11.79
CA ALA A 468 -2.41 -10.15 12.43
C ALA A 468 -1.76 -8.77 12.52
N GLN A 469 -2.56 -7.70 12.63
CA GLN A 469 -2.05 -6.35 12.79
C GLN A 469 -1.18 -6.25 14.06
N ARG A 470 0.03 -5.67 13.94
CA ARG A 470 0.94 -5.43 15.07
C ARG A 470 0.25 -4.56 16.14
N ILE A 471 0.40 -4.96 17.39
CA ILE A 471 -0.19 -4.27 18.55
C ILE A 471 0.65 -3.08 19.03
N GLU A 472 1.97 -3.19 18.92
CA GLU A 472 2.92 -2.10 19.15
C GLU A 472 2.80 -1.08 18.02
N ARG A 473 2.42 0.14 18.36
CA ARG A 473 2.35 1.29 17.46
C ARG A 473 3.36 2.33 17.90
N ILE A 474 4.19 2.78 16.97
CA ILE A 474 5.06 3.91 17.23
C ILE A 474 4.18 5.17 17.21
N LYS A 475 4.19 5.92 18.31
CA LYS A 475 3.57 7.25 18.38
C LYS A 475 4.42 8.22 17.57
N CYS A 476 3.75 9.04 16.76
CA CYS A 476 4.43 10.05 15.99
C CYS A 476 3.66 11.37 16.00
N HIS A 477 4.39 12.47 15.92
CA HIS A 477 3.86 13.79 15.64
C HIS A 477 4.76 14.51 14.63
N TYR A 478 4.27 15.66 14.14
CA TYR A 478 5.01 16.52 13.25
C TYR A 478 5.49 17.75 14.01
N GLU A 479 6.77 18.09 13.84
CA GLU A 479 7.34 19.30 14.42
C GLU A 479 8.15 20.08 13.39
N MET A 480 8.46 21.33 13.72
CA MET A 480 9.37 22.14 12.93
C MET A 480 10.81 21.71 13.20
N SER A 481 11.56 21.41 12.14
CA SER A 481 13.01 21.19 12.25
C SER A 481 13.75 22.51 12.51
N PRO A 482 14.97 22.48 13.05
CA PRO A 482 15.81 23.67 13.19
C PRO A 482 16.09 24.38 11.85
N ASP A 483 16.05 23.63 10.74
CA ASP A 483 16.27 24.15 9.39
C ASP A 483 14.98 24.67 8.72
N GLY A 484 13.82 24.68 9.42
CA GLY A 484 12.59 25.31 8.94
C GLY A 484 11.67 24.48 8.05
N TYR A 485 11.92 23.18 7.89
CA TYR A 485 10.98 22.23 7.27
C TYR A 485 10.29 21.35 8.31
N VAL A 486 9.12 20.79 7.98
CA VAL A 486 8.38 19.89 8.89
C VAL A 486 8.95 18.47 8.85
N ARG A 487 9.17 17.85 10.01
CA ARG A 487 9.61 16.45 10.13
C ARG A 487 8.68 15.62 11.00
N LEU A 488 8.60 14.33 10.69
CA LEU A 488 7.93 13.33 11.52
C LEU A 488 8.88 12.88 12.63
N VAL A 489 8.45 12.97 13.87
CA VAL A 489 9.20 12.53 15.07
C VAL A 489 8.51 11.34 15.69
N LYS A 490 9.30 10.38 16.17
CA LYS A 490 8.84 9.16 16.85
C LYS A 490 9.00 9.34 18.36
N GLU A 491 7.91 9.19 19.12
CA GLU A 491 7.83 9.48 20.57
C GLU A 491 7.67 8.21 21.43
N GLY A 492 8.14 7.07 20.92
CA GLY A 492 8.05 5.78 21.61
C GLY A 492 6.86 4.93 21.14
N GLU A 493 6.55 3.89 21.92
CA GLU A 493 5.60 2.84 21.54
C GLU A 493 4.35 2.84 22.43
N GLU A 494 3.20 2.58 21.83
CA GLU A 494 1.93 2.33 22.49
C GLU A 494 1.40 0.95 22.12
N LEU A 495 0.89 0.22 23.11
CA LEU A 495 0.23 -1.06 22.91
C LEU A 495 -1.28 -0.86 22.67
N ASP A 496 -1.77 -1.20 21.47
CA ASP A 496 -3.20 -1.24 21.15
C ASP A 496 -3.78 -2.65 21.29
N GLU A 497 -3.90 -3.13 22.53
CA GLU A 497 -4.53 -4.43 22.84
C GLU A 497 -6.01 -4.47 22.46
N ARG A 498 -6.69 -3.32 22.42
CA ARG A 498 -8.11 -3.24 22.07
C ARG A 498 -8.34 -3.70 20.64
N SER A 499 -7.45 -3.33 19.73
CA SER A 499 -7.51 -3.72 18.31
C SER A 499 -6.80 -5.03 18.00
N MET A 500 -6.10 -5.64 18.96
CA MET A 500 -5.43 -6.93 18.80
C MET A 500 -6.43 -8.00 18.36
N LEU A 501 -6.06 -8.79 17.35
CA LEU A 501 -6.81 -9.97 16.94
C LEU A 501 -5.95 -11.21 17.21
N SER A 502 -5.46 -11.93 16.20
CA SER A 502 -4.65 -13.13 16.42
C SER A 502 -3.56 -13.29 15.37
N VAL A 503 -2.30 -13.11 15.78
CA VAL A 503 -1.13 -13.42 14.94
C VAL A 503 -1.09 -14.90 14.56
N VAL A 504 -1.58 -15.81 15.41
CA VAL A 504 -1.67 -17.25 15.14
C VAL A 504 -2.56 -17.53 13.93
N VAL A 505 -3.71 -16.86 13.82
CA VAL A 505 -4.57 -17.02 12.64
C VAL A 505 -3.91 -16.46 11.38
N GLY A 506 -3.29 -15.28 11.46
CA GLY A 506 -2.60 -14.68 10.30
C GLY A 506 -1.35 -15.44 9.87
N SER A 507 -0.58 -16.01 10.80
CA SER A 507 0.58 -16.84 10.50
C SER A 507 0.20 -18.14 9.83
N ARG A 508 -0.93 -18.75 10.21
CA ARG A 508 -1.41 -19.94 9.51
C ARG A 508 -1.77 -19.67 8.06
N ILE A 509 -2.46 -18.56 7.78
CA ILE A 509 -2.81 -18.15 6.40
C ILE A 509 -1.54 -18.00 5.56
N THR A 510 -0.53 -17.30 6.09
CA THR A 510 0.71 -17.03 5.36
C THR A 510 1.60 -18.26 5.22
N ALA A 511 1.69 -19.11 6.25
CA ALA A 511 2.42 -20.38 6.19
C ALA A 511 1.83 -21.33 5.14
N LEU A 512 0.51 -21.52 5.14
CA LEU A 512 -0.15 -22.36 4.12
C LEU A 512 -0.02 -21.78 2.71
N ALA A 513 0.03 -20.46 2.56
CA ALA A 513 0.29 -19.81 1.29
C ALA A 513 1.73 -20.08 0.81
N ARG A 514 2.73 -19.96 1.70
CA ARG A 514 4.13 -20.31 1.39
C ARG A 514 4.28 -21.78 1.03
N THR A 515 3.73 -22.70 1.83
CA THR A 515 3.75 -24.14 1.55
C THR A 515 3.15 -24.45 0.18
N HIS A 516 2.02 -23.81 -0.15
CA HIS A 516 1.36 -24.00 -1.44
C HIS A 516 2.18 -23.46 -2.63
N LEU A 517 2.80 -22.29 -2.48
CA LEU A 517 3.72 -21.76 -3.49
C LEU A 517 4.89 -22.72 -3.73
N MET A 518 5.51 -23.24 -2.66
CA MET A 518 6.62 -24.19 -2.77
C MET A 518 6.16 -25.49 -3.44
N THR A 519 4.96 -25.97 -3.09
CA THR A 519 4.36 -27.13 -3.76
C THR A 519 4.21 -26.90 -5.26
N TYR A 520 3.68 -25.75 -5.68
CA TYR A 520 3.58 -25.43 -7.09
C TYR A 520 4.93 -25.34 -7.78
N ILE A 521 5.95 -24.73 -7.17
CA ILE A 521 7.29 -24.67 -7.78
C ILE A 521 7.80 -26.09 -8.06
N ARG A 522 7.69 -27.01 -7.10
CA ARG A 522 8.09 -28.41 -7.29
C ARG A 522 7.28 -29.09 -8.40
N GLU A 523 5.96 -28.89 -8.43
CA GLU A 523 5.09 -29.48 -9.46
C GLU A 523 5.39 -28.94 -10.86
N ILE A 524 5.61 -27.64 -11.00
CA ILE A 524 5.92 -26.97 -12.27
C ILE A 524 7.31 -27.37 -12.76
N CYS A 525 8.30 -27.35 -11.87
CA CYS A 525 9.70 -27.52 -12.24
C CYS A 525 10.17 -28.98 -12.27
N GLY A 526 9.38 -29.92 -11.74
CA GLY A 526 9.66 -31.35 -11.74
C GLY A 526 10.90 -31.72 -10.92
N GLU A 527 11.67 -32.71 -11.39
CA GLU A 527 12.85 -33.25 -10.67
C GLU A 527 14.06 -32.31 -10.67
N ASN A 528 14.12 -31.36 -11.62
CA ASN A 528 15.23 -30.43 -11.76
C ASN A 528 14.82 -28.98 -11.47
N ILE A 529 14.42 -28.74 -10.22
CA ILE A 529 13.93 -27.43 -9.78
C ILE A 529 14.99 -26.35 -9.95
N ARG A 530 16.25 -26.69 -9.62
CA ARG A 530 17.40 -25.78 -9.75
C ARG A 530 17.55 -25.18 -11.13
N GLU A 531 17.32 -25.98 -12.18
CA GLU A 531 17.42 -25.49 -13.55
C GLU A 531 16.15 -24.81 -14.03
N ASN A 532 14.98 -25.37 -13.70
CA ASN A 532 13.71 -24.92 -14.28
C ASN A 532 13.07 -23.73 -13.53
N PHE A 533 13.37 -23.52 -12.25
CA PHE A 533 12.82 -22.41 -11.48
C PHE A 533 13.62 -21.13 -11.72
N ILE A 534 12.95 -19.98 -11.89
CA ILE A 534 13.63 -18.69 -12.10
C ILE A 534 13.32 -17.72 -10.96
N TYR A 535 12.03 -17.50 -10.68
CA TYR A 535 11.61 -16.44 -9.77
C TYR A 535 10.24 -16.74 -9.15
N CYS A 536 10.03 -16.25 -7.93
CA CYS A 536 8.69 -16.14 -7.34
C CYS A 536 8.49 -14.84 -6.56
N ASP A 537 7.24 -14.40 -6.47
CA ASP A 537 6.81 -13.35 -5.54
C ASP A 537 5.39 -13.61 -5.05
N THR A 538 5.29 -14.05 -3.80
CA THR A 538 4.08 -14.28 -3.01
C THR A 538 3.17 -15.37 -3.58
N ASP A 539 2.64 -15.16 -4.77
CA ASP A 539 1.67 -15.99 -5.48
C ASP A 539 2.04 -16.28 -6.94
N SER A 540 3.14 -15.70 -7.44
CA SER A 540 3.64 -15.91 -8.81
C SER A 540 4.82 -16.87 -8.88
N VAL A 541 4.92 -17.62 -9.98
CA VAL A 541 6.05 -18.50 -10.32
C VAL A 541 6.45 -18.27 -11.76
N HIS A 542 7.75 -18.02 -11.99
CA HIS A 542 8.35 -17.95 -13.31
C HIS A 542 9.27 -19.15 -13.50
N SER A 543 9.11 -19.87 -14.59
CA SER A 543 9.79 -21.14 -14.84
C SER A 543 10.14 -21.32 -16.33
N LEU A 544 11.14 -22.15 -16.61
CA LEU A 544 11.44 -22.66 -17.95
C LEU A 544 10.55 -23.86 -18.34
N SER A 545 9.73 -24.36 -17.42
CA SER A 545 8.84 -25.49 -17.64
C SER A 545 7.40 -25.06 -17.87
N GLU A 546 6.74 -25.69 -18.86
CA GLU A 546 5.30 -25.58 -19.05
C GLU A 546 4.53 -26.39 -17.99
N TYR A 547 3.49 -25.81 -17.42
CA TYR A 547 2.58 -26.45 -16.47
C TYR A 547 1.16 -26.48 -17.00
N LYS A 548 0.60 -27.68 -17.10
CA LYS A 548 -0.67 -27.91 -17.80
C LYS A 548 -1.91 -27.84 -16.91
N ASP A 549 -1.79 -28.05 -15.59
CA ASP A 549 -2.91 -27.96 -14.64
C ASP A 549 -3.18 -26.50 -14.23
N THR A 550 -3.56 -25.69 -15.23
CA THR A 550 -3.89 -24.28 -15.04
C THR A 550 -5.39 -24.03 -15.17
N ASP A 551 -5.88 -23.03 -14.44
CA ASP A 551 -7.26 -22.56 -14.51
C ASP A 551 -7.29 -21.05 -14.28
N ASN A 552 -7.92 -20.32 -15.21
CA ASN A 552 -7.96 -18.85 -15.17
C ASN A 552 -8.95 -18.25 -14.16
N ILE A 553 -9.83 -19.08 -13.59
CA ILE A 553 -10.98 -18.63 -12.79
C ILE A 553 -11.07 -19.36 -11.45
N ARG A 554 -10.58 -20.59 -11.34
CA ARG A 554 -10.74 -21.39 -10.12
C ARG A 554 -9.87 -20.85 -8.99
N LEU A 555 -10.51 -20.62 -7.84
CA LEU A 555 -9.86 -20.15 -6.61
C LEU A 555 -8.72 -21.08 -6.22
N GLY A 556 -7.54 -20.51 -5.94
CA GLY A 556 -6.36 -21.23 -5.51
C GLY A 556 -5.61 -21.99 -6.61
N LYS A 557 -6.10 -22.02 -7.85
CA LYS A 557 -5.37 -22.62 -8.98
C LYS A 557 -4.40 -21.65 -9.64
N MET A 558 -3.36 -22.20 -10.26
CA MET A 558 -2.42 -21.46 -11.10
C MET A 558 -3.11 -20.97 -12.37
N LYS A 559 -3.03 -19.67 -12.63
CA LYS A 559 -3.41 -19.03 -13.88
C LYS A 559 -2.16 -18.87 -14.74
N PHE A 560 -2.22 -19.28 -16.00
CA PHE A 560 -1.19 -18.96 -16.97
C PHE A 560 -1.30 -17.49 -17.36
N GLU A 561 -0.26 -16.68 -17.07
CA GLU A 561 -0.26 -15.24 -17.33
C GLU A 561 0.41 -14.87 -18.65
N GLY A 562 1.35 -15.69 -19.13
CA GLY A 562 2.00 -15.47 -20.41
C GLY A 562 3.27 -16.29 -20.59
N TYR A 563 3.75 -16.27 -21.83
CA TYR A 563 5.05 -16.79 -22.26
C TYR A 563 5.91 -15.62 -22.72
N TYR A 564 7.19 -15.63 -22.34
CA TYR A 564 8.16 -14.60 -22.68
C TYR A 564 9.35 -15.24 -23.38
N THR A 565 9.83 -14.62 -24.45
CA THR A 565 11.00 -15.10 -25.18
C THR A 565 12.25 -14.94 -24.36
N ASP A 566 12.40 -13.79 -23.69
CA ASP A 566 13.60 -13.41 -22.95
C ASP A 566 13.25 -12.78 -21.60
N GLY A 567 14.16 -12.92 -20.63
CA GLY A 567 14.01 -12.25 -19.35
C GLY A 567 15.31 -12.12 -18.54
N LEU A 568 15.42 -11.05 -17.77
CA LEU A 568 16.56 -10.73 -16.92
C LEU A 568 16.09 -10.40 -15.50
N TYR A 569 16.68 -11.06 -14.49
CA TYR A 569 16.30 -10.91 -13.09
C TYR A 569 17.48 -10.44 -12.26
N LEU A 570 17.43 -9.21 -11.75
CA LEU A 570 18.54 -8.61 -10.99
C LEU A 570 18.36 -8.76 -9.48
N ALA A 571 17.13 -8.63 -9.00
CA ALA A 571 16.80 -8.73 -7.58
C ALA A 571 15.30 -9.04 -7.40
N PRO A 572 14.85 -9.42 -6.19
CA PRO A 572 13.43 -9.54 -5.91
C PRO A 572 12.67 -8.28 -6.33
N LYS A 573 11.59 -8.46 -7.10
CA LYS A 573 10.76 -7.37 -7.66
C LYS A 573 11.51 -6.41 -8.60
N THR A 574 12.64 -6.85 -9.16
CA THR A 574 13.45 -6.10 -10.14
C THR A 574 13.88 -7.01 -11.29
N TYR A 575 13.07 -7.05 -12.35
CA TYR A 575 13.26 -7.89 -13.51
C TYR A 575 12.64 -7.28 -14.78
N LEU A 576 13.14 -7.70 -15.93
CA LEU A 576 12.69 -7.31 -17.26
C LEU A 576 12.28 -8.58 -18.02
N LEU A 577 11.12 -8.57 -18.67
CA LEU A 577 10.67 -9.65 -19.56
C LEU A 577 10.34 -9.08 -20.95
N TYR A 578 10.48 -9.91 -21.97
CA TYR A 578 10.13 -9.57 -23.35
C TYR A 578 9.34 -10.72 -23.98
N ASP A 579 8.21 -10.42 -24.61
CA ASP A 579 7.33 -11.42 -25.23
C ASP A 579 7.52 -11.57 -26.75
N GLY A 580 8.48 -10.85 -27.33
CA GLY A 580 8.70 -10.76 -28.77
C GLY A 580 8.14 -9.47 -29.40
N GLU A 581 7.28 -8.73 -28.68
CA GLU A 581 6.70 -7.46 -29.13
C GLU A 581 6.77 -6.36 -28.06
N HIS A 582 6.61 -6.70 -26.79
CA HIS A 582 6.47 -5.78 -25.67
C HIS A 582 7.38 -6.16 -24.50
N TYR A 583 7.84 -5.14 -23.79
CA TYR A 583 8.60 -5.28 -22.55
C TYR A 583 7.70 -5.17 -21.32
N GLU A 584 7.85 -6.11 -20.38
CA GLU A 584 7.30 -6.01 -19.02
C GLU A 584 8.41 -5.64 -18.04
N VAL A 585 8.32 -4.43 -17.47
CA VAL A 585 9.34 -3.87 -16.56
C VAL A 585 8.86 -3.87 -15.12
N HIS A 586 9.60 -4.55 -14.24
CA HIS A 586 9.46 -4.46 -12.79
C HIS A 586 10.73 -3.93 -12.17
N CYS A 587 10.62 -2.89 -11.34
CA CYS A 587 11.78 -2.32 -10.67
C CYS A 587 11.41 -1.81 -9.28
N LYS A 588 12.05 -2.36 -8.25
CA LYS A 588 11.91 -1.84 -6.89
C LYS A 588 12.76 -0.60 -6.72
N GLY A 589 12.18 0.47 -6.19
CA GLY A 589 12.88 1.72 -5.84
C GLY A 589 12.91 2.76 -6.96
N VAL A 590 12.93 2.36 -8.22
CA VAL A 590 12.84 3.24 -9.41
C VAL A 590 11.42 3.19 -9.99
N ASN A 591 10.93 4.30 -10.53
CA ASN A 591 9.61 4.31 -11.17
C ASN A 591 9.65 3.49 -12.47
N THR A 592 8.84 2.44 -12.56
CA THR A 592 8.82 1.51 -13.69
C THR A 592 8.47 2.18 -15.02
N ASN A 593 7.64 3.23 -15.02
CA ASN A 593 7.30 3.96 -16.24
C ASN A 593 8.50 4.74 -16.80
N VAL A 594 9.37 5.25 -15.93
CA VAL A 594 10.58 5.96 -16.36
C VAL A 594 11.53 4.99 -17.06
N VAL A 595 11.70 3.80 -16.47
CA VAL A 595 12.53 2.74 -17.04
C VAL A 595 11.93 2.21 -18.34
N ALA A 596 10.63 1.89 -18.35
CA ALA A 596 9.93 1.39 -19.54
C ALA A 596 9.97 2.39 -20.71
N ASN A 597 9.91 3.69 -20.42
CA ASN A 597 10.02 4.71 -21.46
C ASN A 597 11.39 4.78 -22.12
N GLU A 598 12.48 4.43 -21.43
CA GLU A 598 13.80 4.31 -22.07
C GLU A 598 13.95 2.98 -22.81
N ILE A 599 13.36 1.91 -22.29
CA ILE A 599 13.47 0.57 -22.88
C ILE A 599 12.65 0.42 -24.16
N LYS A 600 11.50 1.10 -24.28
CA LYS A 600 10.59 0.94 -25.44
C LYS A 600 11.25 1.22 -26.80
N ASP A 601 12.33 2.01 -26.82
CA ASP A 601 13.03 2.43 -28.03
C ASP A 601 14.24 1.51 -28.34
N CYS A 602 14.50 0.49 -27.50
CA CYS A 602 15.56 -0.50 -27.72
C CYS A 602 15.18 -1.45 -28.86
N ARG A 603 16.14 -1.76 -29.74
CA ARG A 603 15.89 -2.60 -30.93
C ARG A 603 15.71 -4.07 -30.60
N ASP A 604 16.41 -4.54 -29.58
CA ASP A 604 16.44 -5.92 -29.15
C ASP A 604 16.66 -6.03 -27.64
N PHE A 605 16.54 -7.25 -27.12
CA PHE A 605 16.69 -7.52 -25.70
C PHE A 605 18.10 -7.19 -25.20
N THR A 606 19.13 -7.41 -26.02
CA THR A 606 20.52 -7.09 -25.67
C THR A 606 20.68 -5.60 -25.39
N GLU A 607 20.18 -4.72 -26.26
CA GLU A 607 20.16 -3.27 -26.04
C GLU A 607 19.36 -2.91 -24.78
N ALA A 608 18.22 -3.56 -24.56
CA ALA A 608 17.41 -3.35 -23.36
C ALA A 608 18.16 -3.71 -22.06
N THR A 609 19.00 -4.76 -22.05
CA THR A 609 19.83 -5.10 -20.88
C THR A 609 20.94 -4.10 -20.60
N GLN A 610 21.39 -3.31 -21.58
CA GLN A 610 22.34 -2.22 -21.36
C GLN A 610 21.68 -1.03 -20.64
N VAL A 611 20.36 -0.85 -20.81
CA VAL A 611 19.55 0.10 -20.06
C VAL A 611 19.16 -0.48 -18.70
N PHE A 612 18.62 -1.71 -18.67
CA PHE A 612 18.18 -2.40 -17.47
C PHE A 612 19.33 -3.18 -16.80
N ARG A 613 20.27 -2.44 -16.20
CA ARG A 613 21.46 -3.02 -15.54
C ARG A 613 21.69 -2.47 -14.14
N PRO A 614 22.44 -3.20 -13.29
CA PRO A 614 22.90 -2.69 -12.01
C PRO A 614 23.60 -1.35 -12.16
N ASN A 615 23.47 -0.51 -11.14
CA ASN A 615 24.04 0.83 -11.07
C ASN A 615 23.54 1.85 -12.11
N ARG A 616 22.58 1.51 -12.97
CA ARG A 616 21.96 2.50 -13.89
C ARG A 616 21.08 3.47 -13.11
N THR A 617 21.33 4.76 -13.31
CA THR A 617 20.58 5.86 -12.67
C THR A 617 19.49 6.45 -13.57
N PHE A 618 18.31 6.70 -13.01
CA PHE A 618 17.16 7.31 -13.66
C PHE A 618 16.69 8.56 -12.90
N LYS A 619 16.34 9.62 -13.65
CA LYS A 619 15.72 10.85 -13.12
C LYS A 619 14.28 10.55 -12.68
N CYS A 620 14.02 10.53 -11.38
CA CYS A 620 12.71 10.16 -10.81
C CYS A 620 12.14 11.27 -9.93
N LEU A 621 10.87 11.61 -10.11
CA LEU A 621 10.18 12.54 -9.23
C LEU A 621 10.03 11.95 -7.81
N CYS A 622 10.38 12.74 -6.79
CA CYS A 622 10.33 12.33 -5.38
C CYS A 622 9.78 13.46 -4.50
N GLY A 623 9.02 13.09 -3.47
CA GLY A 623 8.55 14.03 -2.46
C GLY A 623 9.61 14.29 -1.39
N LEU A 624 10.04 15.53 -1.24
CA LEU A 624 10.99 15.97 -0.21
C LEU A 624 10.33 16.96 0.73
N ASN A 625 10.49 16.78 2.04
CA ASN A 625 10.03 17.78 3.01
C ASN A 625 10.91 19.02 2.90
N THR A 626 10.29 20.18 2.66
CA THR A 626 10.93 21.46 2.47
C THR A 626 10.23 22.51 3.35
N LYS A 627 10.76 23.74 3.39
CA LYS A 627 9.99 24.86 3.94
C LYS A 627 8.67 24.98 3.18
N GLY A 628 7.57 25.20 3.89
CA GLY A 628 6.23 25.34 3.29
C GLY A 628 5.45 24.03 3.12
N GLY A 629 6.08 22.86 3.22
CA GLY A 629 5.40 21.56 3.10
C GLY A 629 6.26 20.47 2.47
N LYS A 630 5.73 19.79 1.44
CA LYS A 630 6.44 18.73 0.70
C LYS A 630 6.53 19.08 -0.78
N ALA A 631 7.74 19.34 -1.26
CA ALA A 631 8.03 19.61 -2.66
C ALA A 631 8.16 18.30 -3.46
N LEU A 632 7.67 18.30 -4.71
CA LEU A 632 7.97 17.27 -5.70
C LEU A 632 9.20 17.72 -6.50
N ILE A 633 10.31 16.99 -6.40
CA ILE A 633 11.58 17.35 -7.05
C ILE A 633 12.17 16.08 -7.67
N TYR A 634 12.75 16.20 -8.86
CA TYR A 634 13.47 15.09 -9.48
C TYR A 634 14.73 14.74 -8.67
N VAL A 635 14.98 13.45 -8.49
CA VAL A 635 16.18 12.92 -7.86
C VAL A 635 16.69 11.72 -8.65
N ASP A 636 17.97 11.45 -8.52
CA ASP A 636 18.61 10.31 -9.15
C ASP A 636 18.32 9.04 -8.33
N LYS A 637 17.77 8.03 -8.99
CA LYS A 637 17.52 6.71 -8.40
C LYS A 637 18.14 5.61 -9.25
N MET A 638 18.67 4.59 -8.58
CA MET A 638 19.48 3.57 -9.21
C MET A 638 18.78 2.21 -9.22
N ILE A 639 18.85 1.50 -10.35
CA ILE A 639 18.52 0.07 -10.40
C ILE A 639 19.63 -0.68 -9.67
N VAL A 640 19.29 -1.42 -8.61
CA VAL A 640 20.17 -2.32 -7.83
C VAL A 640 21.61 -1.82 -7.67
N HIS A 641 21.96 -1.37 -6.47
CA HIS A 641 23.32 -0.93 -6.17
C HIS A 641 24.25 -2.13 -5.90
N ASP A 642 24.94 -2.62 -6.93
CA ASP A 642 25.87 -3.75 -6.84
C ASP A 642 26.97 -3.66 -7.92
N ASP A 643 28.14 -3.14 -7.52
CA ASP A 643 29.31 -2.96 -8.40
C ASP A 643 29.93 -4.26 -8.91
N LYS A 644 29.58 -5.40 -8.29
CA LYS A 644 30.15 -6.71 -8.63
C LYS A 644 29.24 -7.52 -9.54
N MET A 645 28.00 -7.08 -9.75
CA MET A 645 27.02 -7.82 -10.54
C MET A 645 27.28 -7.62 -12.04
N ILE A 646 27.56 -8.72 -12.74
CA ILE A 646 27.78 -8.75 -14.19
C ILE A 646 26.64 -9.53 -14.83
N ILE A 647 26.05 -8.96 -15.88
CA ILE A 647 25.01 -9.61 -16.68
C ILE A 647 25.67 -10.62 -17.64
N ARG A 648 25.11 -11.83 -17.74
CA ARG A 648 25.55 -12.89 -18.66
C ARG A 648 24.39 -13.39 -19.50
N ASP A 649 24.68 -14.03 -20.63
CA ASP A 649 23.68 -14.79 -21.39
C ASP A 649 23.74 -16.27 -21.01
N SER A 650 22.60 -16.95 -20.97
CA SER A 650 22.55 -18.40 -20.72
C SER A 650 23.08 -19.22 -21.89
N ASN A 651 23.09 -18.66 -23.11
CA ASN A 651 23.64 -19.34 -24.28
C ASN A 651 25.18 -19.35 -24.29
N ASP A 652 25.83 -18.33 -23.71
CA ASP A 652 27.31 -18.25 -23.65
C ASP A 652 27.91 -19.32 -22.71
N ASP A 653 27.16 -19.75 -21.69
CA ASP A 653 27.60 -20.79 -20.74
C ASP A 653 27.48 -22.22 -21.32
N LEU A 654 26.73 -22.42 -22.43
CA LEU A 654 26.60 -23.72 -23.11
C LEU A 654 27.80 -24.02 -24.04
N GLU A 655 28.38 -23.01 -24.69
CA GLU A 655 29.54 -23.20 -25.57
C GLU A 655 30.79 -23.69 -24.82
N VAL A 656 30.96 -23.29 -23.55
CA VAL A 656 32.08 -23.72 -22.71
C VAL A 656 31.99 -25.20 -22.31
N ILE A 657 30.78 -25.77 -22.23
CA ILE A 657 30.57 -27.19 -21.89
C ILE A 657 30.75 -28.09 -23.12
N GLU A 658 30.41 -27.61 -24.33
CA GLU A 658 30.66 -28.36 -25.56
C GLU A 658 32.13 -28.31 -26.01
N SER A 659 32.87 -27.23 -25.72
CA SER A 659 34.32 -27.16 -25.98
C SER A 659 35.17 -28.02 -25.03
N GLY A 660 34.62 -28.46 -23.89
CA GLY A 660 35.31 -29.30 -22.90
C GLY A 660 35.29 -30.81 -23.18
N LYS A 661 34.74 -31.26 -24.33
CA LYS A 661 34.70 -32.68 -24.74
C LYS A 661 35.51 -33.00 -26.00
N ARG A 662 36.40 -32.10 -26.42
CA ARG A 662 37.42 -32.37 -27.42
C ARG A 662 38.74 -31.79 -26.95
N ASP A 663 39.42 -32.52 -26.07
CA ASP A 663 40.85 -32.82 -26.15
C ASP A 663 41.28 -33.57 -24.87
N GLU A 664 41.71 -34.82 -25.10
CA GLU A 664 42.40 -35.81 -24.22
C GLU A 664 41.62 -36.48 -23.07
#